data_AF-A0A9P1KG95-F1
#
_entry.id   AF-A0A9P1KG95-F1
#
_cell.length_a   1.000
_cell.length_b   1.000
_cell.length_c   1.000
_cell.angle_alpha   90.00
_cell.angle_beta   90.00
_cell.angle_gamma   90.00
#
_symmetry.space_group_name_H-M   'P 1'
#
loop_
_entity.id
_entity.type
_entity.pdbx_description
1 polymer ?
#
loop_
_entity_poly.entity_id
_entity_poly.type
_entity_poly.pdbx_seq_one_letter_code
_entity_poly.pdbx_strand_id
1 'polypeptide(L)'
;MISDASLTVAIVGAGFSGTMVAVHLLKNTHRPLIIKLIDCNDIGKGVAYKTTTNSHLLNVPAGKMSAFPDDSSHLLRWLNFNYHTLKTWLPNQPDSSLFIPRRVYGLYIQSVLQEAESTASSYVNLERIIDEVVGIKPQNNGAIVCLKNQDNFAADKIVLALGNGATPPPLSLGKLQSNSNIHPSYIRNAWSKDALTGLEVDDSVLLIGTGLTMVDMVMSLRDRHHQGKIYAVSRHGLLPLSHQPSQPYPNFLTKNTAPKTIRGLLKSIRAEIKTATELGYNWQSVIDSLRPVTQELWQELSAVEQKRFLRHVNRYWDIHRHRLASEIGEIMESLIIAKKLIIKFGRIGNYTQTDSGILVDIYKGNFHVSIQVKKLINCTGIQVDYRNSKQSLIADLRNQGLICPNPLGLGLYTLPNGVILDAQGQGSSLLYTLGPPRKGDLWETTAIKEIREQAQLLATTILNDLPLWVRPVAPLSTSNHNHSSELNLLFRQLFDQQSSTYTYLIADLETKQAVLVDTVLAKIDRDLQLINDWRLNLCYCLETHLHADHITGAGQLRKLTGCQVLVPKNDRIKGADGQLDDGDIVNLGSVNIQAIATPGHTNSHLAYLINHRYLLTGDALLIRGCGRTDLQSGDAGTLYDTVTRKLFTLSDDILVYPAHDYKGRTVSTIGEEKMCNPRLSQRSREEFITLMEHLDLSYPSQMAEAIAANEWCGDRP
;
A
#
# COMPACT_ATOMS: atom_id res chain seq x y z
N MET A 1 15.24 -15.19 21.16
CA MET A 1 14.36 -14.80 22.27
C MET A 1 12.93 -15.03 21.81
N ILE A 2 12.25 -16.02 22.37
CA ILE A 2 10.82 -16.27 22.15
C ILE A 2 10.10 -15.32 23.12
N SER A 3 9.37 -14.34 22.58
CA SER A 3 8.65 -13.33 23.35
C SER A 3 7.16 -13.63 23.28
N ASP A 4 6.54 -13.98 24.41
CA ASP A 4 5.07 -14.03 24.56
C ASP A 4 4.44 -12.63 24.55
N ALA A 5 5.24 -11.56 24.65
CA ALA A 5 4.77 -10.20 24.61
C ALA A 5 4.52 -9.73 23.18
N SER A 6 3.38 -9.07 22.96
CA SER A 6 3.06 -8.40 21.70
C SER A 6 4.12 -7.38 21.34
N LEU A 7 4.70 -7.53 20.14
CA LEU A 7 5.69 -6.59 19.60
C LEU A 7 5.01 -5.25 19.29
N THR A 8 5.72 -4.16 19.47
CA THR A 8 5.23 -2.80 19.23
C THR A 8 6.00 -2.13 18.10
N VAL A 9 5.28 -1.70 17.05
CA VAL A 9 5.81 -0.86 15.99
C VAL A 9 5.24 0.56 16.16
N ALA A 10 6.11 1.54 16.39
CA ALA A 10 5.73 2.94 16.48
C ALA A 10 5.89 3.65 15.14
N ILE A 11 4.87 4.38 14.69
CA ILE A 11 4.87 5.15 13.45
C ILE A 11 4.67 6.62 13.79
N VAL A 12 5.75 7.40 13.68
CA VAL A 12 5.77 8.83 13.96
C VAL A 12 5.38 9.62 12.72
N GLY A 13 4.15 10.15 12.72
CA GLY A 13 3.51 10.87 11.63
C GLY A 13 2.38 10.06 11.02
N ALA A 14 1.15 10.58 11.09
CA ALA A 14 -0.06 9.94 10.59
C ALA A 14 -0.62 10.62 9.34
N GLY A 15 0.26 11.19 8.52
CA GLY A 15 -0.05 11.54 7.14
C GLY A 15 -0.20 10.28 6.25
N PHE A 16 -0.25 10.49 4.93
CA PHE A 16 -0.33 9.38 3.97
C PHE A 16 0.77 8.33 4.20
N SER A 17 2.03 8.77 4.37
CA SER A 17 3.18 7.87 4.55
C SER A 17 3.00 6.90 5.73
N GLY A 18 2.77 7.41 6.94
CA GLY A 18 2.64 6.56 8.12
C GLY A 18 1.34 5.76 8.12
N THR A 19 0.25 6.34 7.61
CA THR A 19 -1.03 5.64 7.48
C THR A 19 -0.92 4.43 6.57
N MET A 20 -0.25 4.57 5.42
CA MET A 20 -0.08 3.44 4.50
C MET A 20 0.86 2.37 5.05
N VAL A 21 1.88 2.73 5.83
CA VAL A 21 2.68 1.74 6.56
C VAL A 21 1.80 0.98 7.56
N ALA A 22 0.97 1.68 8.35
CA ALA A 22 0.03 1.05 9.27
C ALA A 22 -0.95 0.10 8.56
N VAL A 23 -1.52 0.53 7.42
CA VAL A 23 -2.41 -0.28 6.58
C VAL A 23 -1.72 -1.56 6.12
N HIS A 24 -0.49 -1.48 5.62
CA HIS A 24 0.24 -2.66 5.17
C HIS A 24 0.65 -3.57 6.33
N LEU A 25 0.97 -3.04 7.51
CA LEU A 25 1.22 -3.85 8.70
C LEU A 25 -0.04 -4.58 9.16
N LEU A 26 -1.19 -3.89 9.20
CA LEU A 26 -2.49 -4.48 9.57
C LEU A 26 -2.88 -5.63 8.63
N LYS A 27 -2.71 -5.43 7.32
CA LYS A 27 -3.11 -6.41 6.30
C LYS A 27 -2.18 -7.62 6.24
N ASN A 28 -0.89 -7.47 6.55
CA ASN A 28 0.12 -8.49 6.22
C ASN A 28 0.78 -9.15 7.43
N THR A 29 0.49 -8.73 8.66
CA THR A 29 1.08 -9.39 9.83
C THR A 29 0.35 -10.70 10.18
N HIS A 30 1.12 -11.74 10.46
CA HIS A 30 0.63 -13.06 10.90
C HIS A 30 1.00 -13.36 12.36
N ARG A 31 1.39 -12.34 13.13
CA ARG A 31 1.82 -12.44 14.53
C ARG A 31 1.20 -11.33 15.39
N PRO A 32 1.12 -11.50 16.72
CA PRO A 32 0.68 -10.46 17.64
C PRO A 32 1.50 -9.18 17.46
N LEU A 33 0.82 -8.07 17.20
CA LEU A 33 1.47 -6.80 16.87
C LEU A 33 0.61 -5.63 17.35
N ILE A 34 1.22 -4.73 18.12
CA ILE A 34 0.66 -3.44 18.49
C ILE A 34 1.28 -2.40 17.55
N ILE A 35 0.45 -1.74 16.76
CA ILE A 35 0.84 -0.67 15.86
C ILE A 35 0.43 0.64 16.54
N LYS A 36 1.39 1.44 17.01
CA LYS A 36 1.14 2.77 17.57
C LYS A 36 1.33 3.81 16.48
N LEU A 37 0.26 4.44 16.02
CA LEU A 37 0.27 5.51 15.02
C LEU A 37 0.14 6.87 15.72
N ILE A 38 1.20 7.69 15.64
CA ILE A 38 1.35 8.91 16.42
C ILE A 38 1.35 10.15 15.51
N ASP A 39 0.57 11.18 15.85
CA ASP A 39 0.64 12.50 15.21
C ASP A 39 0.25 13.61 16.20
N CYS A 40 0.69 14.83 15.93
CA CYS A 40 0.29 16.00 16.73
C CYS A 40 -1.10 16.56 16.32
N ASN A 41 -1.72 16.01 15.27
CA ASN A 41 -3.03 16.40 14.76
C ASN A 41 -3.89 15.15 14.41
N ASP A 42 -4.96 15.36 13.63
CA ASP A 42 -5.82 14.30 13.10
C ASP A 42 -5.07 13.26 12.26
N ILE A 43 -5.43 11.99 12.48
CA ILE A 43 -4.85 10.81 11.83
C ILE A 43 -5.45 10.56 10.44
N GLY A 44 -4.61 10.17 9.48
CA GLY A 44 -4.99 9.72 8.13
C GLY A 44 -4.94 10.80 7.04
N LYS A 45 -4.91 12.08 7.41
CA LYS A 45 -4.95 13.20 6.44
C LYS A 45 -3.59 13.89 6.25
N GLY A 46 -2.78 13.96 7.30
CA GLY A 46 -1.55 14.75 7.29
C GLY A 46 -1.77 16.22 6.91
N VAL A 47 -0.70 16.95 6.60
CA VAL A 47 -0.78 18.40 6.32
C VAL A 47 -1.51 18.71 5.01
N ALA A 48 -1.33 17.89 3.97
CA ALA A 48 -1.84 18.20 2.63
C ALA A 48 -3.33 17.90 2.45
N TYR A 49 -3.89 16.91 3.16
CA TYR A 49 -5.27 16.45 2.96
C TYR A 49 -6.23 16.87 4.08
N LYS A 50 -5.73 17.57 5.11
CA LYS A 50 -6.56 18.15 6.19
C LYS A 50 -7.20 19.50 5.84
N THR A 51 -6.97 20.00 4.63
CA THR A 51 -7.54 21.28 4.18
C THR A 51 -9.07 21.27 4.24
N THR A 52 -9.65 22.40 4.62
CA THR A 52 -11.10 22.65 4.58
C THR A 52 -11.55 23.33 3.29
N THR A 53 -10.60 23.78 2.46
CA THR A 53 -10.86 24.47 1.20
C THR A 53 -11.17 23.46 0.09
N ASN A 54 -12.37 23.54 -0.50
CA ASN A 54 -12.81 22.60 -1.54
C ASN A 54 -12.03 22.76 -2.85
N SER A 55 -11.60 23.98 -3.17
CA SER A 55 -10.81 24.29 -4.37
C SER A 55 -9.35 23.84 -4.30
N HIS A 56 -8.90 23.26 -3.18
CA HIS A 56 -7.58 22.63 -3.11
C HIS A 56 -7.64 21.26 -3.78
N LEU A 57 -7.42 21.23 -5.10
CA LEU A 57 -7.43 19.99 -5.87
C LEU A 57 -6.11 19.21 -5.74
N LEU A 58 -6.18 17.91 -6.03
CA LEU A 58 -5.00 17.11 -6.34
C LEU A 58 -4.37 17.62 -7.63
N ASN A 59 -3.04 17.53 -7.71
CA ASN A 59 -2.27 17.90 -8.90
C ASN A 59 -2.03 16.71 -9.85
N VAL A 60 -2.71 15.59 -9.58
CA VAL A 60 -2.61 14.35 -10.33
C VAL A 60 -4.04 13.80 -10.47
N PRO A 61 -4.43 13.31 -11.67
CA PRO A 61 -5.75 12.72 -11.89
C PRO A 61 -6.04 11.53 -10.97
N ALA A 62 -7.31 11.32 -10.64
CA ALA A 62 -7.77 10.25 -9.74
C ALA A 62 -7.28 8.85 -10.18
N GLY A 63 -7.27 8.56 -11.48
CA GLY A 63 -6.80 7.27 -12.01
C GLY A 63 -5.32 6.97 -11.75
N LYS A 64 -4.52 7.96 -11.31
CA LYS A 64 -3.10 7.80 -10.97
C LYS A 64 -2.82 8.00 -9.48
N MET A 65 -3.86 8.04 -8.65
CA MET A 65 -3.77 8.42 -7.22
C MET A 65 -4.23 7.32 -6.25
N SER A 66 -4.37 6.07 -6.71
CA SER A 66 -4.64 4.95 -5.81
C SER A 66 -3.60 4.84 -4.69
N ALA A 67 -4.08 4.53 -3.48
CA ALA A 67 -3.23 4.27 -2.32
C ALA A 67 -2.39 2.99 -2.45
N PHE A 68 -2.78 2.07 -3.33
CA PHE A 68 -2.14 0.77 -3.50
C PHE A 68 -1.35 0.69 -4.82
N PRO A 69 -0.09 0.20 -4.81
CA PRO A 69 0.73 0.09 -6.02
C PRO A 69 0.21 -0.95 -7.01
N ASP A 70 -0.34 -2.03 -6.49
CA ASP A 70 -0.87 -3.23 -7.17
C ASP A 70 -2.33 -3.10 -7.61
N ASP A 71 -3.06 -2.10 -7.12
CA ASP A 71 -4.45 -1.84 -7.52
C ASP A 71 -4.64 -0.38 -7.95
N SER A 72 -4.42 -0.11 -9.23
CA SER A 72 -4.49 1.24 -9.81
C SER A 72 -5.91 1.83 -9.81
N SER A 73 -6.96 1.00 -9.79
CA SER A 73 -8.35 1.43 -9.89
C SER A 73 -9.05 1.57 -8.53
N HIS A 74 -8.40 1.22 -7.42
CA HIS A 74 -8.97 1.26 -6.07
C HIS A 74 -9.63 2.60 -5.72
N LEU A 75 -8.96 3.74 -5.96
CA LEU A 75 -9.53 5.06 -5.68
C LEU A 75 -10.78 5.32 -6.53
N LEU A 76 -10.77 4.93 -7.80
CA LEU A 76 -11.89 5.16 -8.70
C LEU A 76 -13.11 4.33 -8.30
N ARG A 77 -12.91 3.07 -7.89
CA ARG A 77 -13.99 2.23 -7.34
C ARG A 77 -14.56 2.84 -6.07
N TRP A 78 -13.70 3.31 -5.16
CA TRP A 78 -14.12 3.97 -3.92
C TRP A 78 -14.90 5.26 -4.17
N LEU A 79 -14.46 6.10 -5.12
CA LEU A 79 -15.14 7.35 -5.48
C LEU A 79 -16.53 7.07 -6.05
N ASN A 80 -16.66 6.07 -6.94
CA ASN A 80 -17.94 5.70 -7.53
C ASN A 80 -18.89 5.10 -6.47
N PHE A 81 -18.39 4.21 -5.62
CA PHE A 81 -19.18 3.61 -4.53
C PHE A 81 -19.73 4.67 -3.57
N ASN A 82 -18.93 5.68 -3.22
CA ASN A 82 -19.30 6.75 -2.29
C ASN A 82 -19.88 7.99 -2.96
N TYR A 83 -20.16 7.97 -4.27
CA TYR A 83 -20.49 9.17 -5.04
C TYR A 83 -21.71 9.92 -4.47
N HIS A 84 -22.75 9.20 -4.05
CA HIS A 84 -23.94 9.81 -3.44
C HIS A 84 -23.61 10.67 -2.21
N THR A 85 -22.69 10.20 -1.35
CA THR A 85 -22.23 10.91 -0.16
C THR A 85 -21.27 12.06 -0.50
N LEU A 86 -20.51 11.92 -1.59
CA LEU A 86 -19.49 12.88 -2.01
C LEU A 86 -19.99 13.96 -2.97
N LYS A 87 -21.26 13.90 -3.40
CA LYS A 87 -21.85 14.78 -4.43
C LYS A 87 -21.70 16.28 -4.14
N THR A 88 -21.61 16.67 -2.86
CA THR A 88 -21.36 18.08 -2.46
C THR A 88 -19.96 18.57 -2.82
N TRP A 89 -18.98 17.67 -2.99
CA TRP A 89 -17.60 17.99 -3.34
C TRP A 89 -17.23 17.55 -4.77
N LEU A 90 -18.02 16.66 -5.36
CA LEU A 90 -17.83 16.13 -6.71
C LEU A 90 -19.08 16.45 -7.55
N PRO A 91 -19.05 17.54 -8.35
CA PRO A 91 -20.24 17.99 -9.08
C PRO A 91 -20.66 17.02 -10.20
N ASN A 92 -19.70 16.28 -10.74
CA ASN A 92 -19.88 15.31 -11.81
C ASN A 92 -19.45 13.91 -11.36
N GLN A 93 -19.94 12.90 -12.06
CA GLN A 93 -19.58 11.50 -11.78
C GLN A 93 -18.06 11.31 -11.93
N PRO A 94 -17.39 10.58 -11.01
CA PRO A 94 -15.94 10.50 -11.03
C PRO A 94 -15.41 9.62 -12.16
N ASP A 95 -14.48 10.16 -12.95
CA ASP A 95 -13.70 9.42 -13.94
C ASP A 95 -12.19 9.41 -13.60
N SER A 96 -11.40 8.71 -14.41
CA SER A 96 -9.95 8.55 -14.19
C SER A 96 -9.14 9.84 -14.42
N SER A 97 -9.68 10.80 -15.16
CA SER A 97 -9.06 12.08 -15.50
C SER A 97 -9.34 13.18 -14.48
N LEU A 98 -10.37 13.00 -13.64
CA LEU A 98 -10.84 13.97 -12.66
C LEU A 98 -9.76 14.36 -11.64
N PHE A 99 -9.60 15.66 -11.40
CA PHE A 99 -8.81 16.19 -10.30
C PHE A 99 -9.70 16.41 -9.08
N ILE A 100 -9.67 15.47 -8.13
CA ILE A 100 -10.54 15.55 -6.95
C ILE A 100 -10.00 16.53 -5.88
N PRO A 101 -10.86 17.10 -5.03
CA PRO A 101 -10.43 17.86 -3.85
C PRO A 101 -9.54 17.03 -2.91
N ARG A 102 -8.47 17.65 -2.38
CA ARG A 102 -7.54 17.04 -1.41
C ARG A 102 -8.25 16.52 -0.17
N ARG A 103 -9.31 17.20 0.28
CA ARG A 103 -10.13 16.75 1.42
C ARG A 103 -10.82 15.40 1.15
N VAL A 104 -11.28 15.18 -0.08
CA VAL A 104 -11.93 13.91 -0.48
C VAL A 104 -10.89 12.80 -0.50
N TYR A 105 -9.67 13.09 -0.99
CA TYR A 105 -8.57 12.16 -0.89
C TYR A 105 -8.21 11.82 0.56
N GLY A 106 -8.26 12.80 1.48
CA GLY A 106 -8.09 12.57 2.91
C GLY A 106 -9.13 11.61 3.49
N LEU A 107 -10.39 11.69 3.06
CA LEU A 107 -11.44 10.74 3.45
C LEU A 107 -11.16 9.32 2.93
N TYR A 108 -10.69 9.21 1.68
CA TYR A 108 -10.28 7.94 1.10
C TYR A 108 -9.18 7.24 1.93
N ILE A 109 -8.14 7.97 2.33
CA ILE A 109 -7.06 7.39 3.16
C ILE A 109 -7.57 6.97 4.54
N GLN A 110 -8.47 7.75 5.15
CA GLN A 110 -9.09 7.37 6.42
C GLN A 110 -9.94 6.10 6.27
N SER A 111 -10.73 5.97 5.21
CA SER A 111 -11.51 4.75 4.98
C SER A 111 -10.63 3.55 4.69
N VAL A 112 -9.50 3.72 4.00
CA VAL A 112 -8.54 2.63 3.76
C VAL A 112 -7.93 2.14 5.08
N LEU A 113 -7.59 3.05 5.99
CA LEU A 113 -7.11 2.69 7.33
C LEU A 113 -8.19 1.98 8.14
N GLN A 114 -9.41 2.50 8.13
CA GLN A 114 -10.55 1.92 8.84
C GLN A 114 -10.89 0.51 8.34
N GLU A 115 -10.91 0.32 7.02
CA GLU A 115 -11.11 -0.99 6.40
C GLU A 115 -10.01 -1.98 6.82
N ALA A 116 -8.74 -1.56 6.76
CA ALA A 116 -7.62 -2.39 7.17
C ALA A 116 -7.67 -2.78 8.65
N GLU A 117 -8.10 -1.87 9.53
CA GLU A 117 -8.27 -2.15 10.95
C GLU A 117 -9.45 -3.11 11.19
N SER A 118 -10.59 -2.87 10.53
CA SER A 118 -11.78 -3.71 10.68
C SER A 118 -11.63 -5.14 10.17
N THR A 119 -10.67 -5.35 9.26
CA THR A 119 -10.35 -6.66 8.67
C THR A 119 -9.08 -7.29 9.25
N ALA A 120 -8.40 -6.60 10.18
CA ALA A 120 -7.21 -7.12 10.83
C ALA A 120 -7.54 -8.31 11.74
N SER A 121 -6.58 -9.22 11.90
CA SER A 121 -6.72 -10.33 12.85
C SER A 121 -6.82 -9.82 14.30
N SER A 122 -7.57 -10.52 15.16
CA SER A 122 -7.83 -10.11 16.55
C SER A 122 -6.59 -9.92 17.43
N TYR A 123 -5.45 -10.50 17.04
CA TYR A 123 -4.17 -10.35 17.74
C TYR A 123 -3.36 -9.12 17.26
N VAL A 124 -3.90 -8.31 16.35
CA VAL A 124 -3.27 -7.10 15.84
C VAL A 124 -4.07 -5.90 16.34
N ASN A 125 -3.41 -4.98 17.02
CA ASN A 125 -4.05 -3.80 17.56
C ASN A 125 -3.49 -2.53 16.91
N LEU A 126 -4.35 -1.60 16.52
CA LEU A 126 -3.97 -0.25 16.10
C LEU A 126 -4.30 0.74 17.21
N GLU A 127 -3.27 1.38 17.76
CA GLU A 127 -3.41 2.44 18.74
C GLU A 127 -3.11 3.79 18.13
N ARG A 128 -4.00 4.75 18.34
CA ARG A 128 -3.92 6.11 17.82
C ARG A 128 -3.51 7.06 18.94
N ILE A 129 -2.34 7.70 18.82
CA ILE A 129 -1.80 8.61 19.85
C ILE A 129 -1.73 10.02 19.27
N ILE A 130 -2.44 10.96 19.92
CA ILE A 130 -2.38 12.39 19.57
C ILE A 130 -1.38 13.08 20.49
N ASP A 131 -0.10 13.09 20.09
CA ASP A 131 0.97 13.79 20.81
C ASP A 131 2.18 14.07 19.90
N GLU A 132 3.08 14.93 20.36
CA GLU A 132 4.37 15.20 19.72
C GLU A 132 5.44 14.23 20.28
N VAL A 133 6.06 13.44 19.41
CA VAL A 133 7.28 12.69 19.76
C VAL A 133 8.45 13.66 19.80
N VAL A 134 9.12 13.75 20.94
CA VAL A 134 10.22 14.71 21.18
C VAL A 134 11.59 14.06 21.24
N GLY A 135 11.67 12.74 21.37
CA GLY A 135 12.93 12.01 21.37
C GLY A 135 12.76 10.50 21.32
N ILE A 136 13.84 9.79 21.03
CA ILE A 136 13.90 8.32 20.99
C ILE A 136 15.16 7.89 21.74
N LYS A 137 15.03 6.98 22.70
CA LYS A 137 16.14 6.47 23.51
C LYS A 137 16.32 4.97 23.24
N PRO A 138 17.36 4.55 22.50
CA PRO A 138 17.64 3.13 22.25
C PRO A 138 17.82 2.33 23.54
N GLN A 139 17.39 1.07 23.51
CA GLN A 139 17.58 0.07 24.57
C GLN A 139 18.15 -1.22 23.98
N ASN A 140 18.48 -2.20 24.82
CA ASN A 140 19.05 -3.49 24.38
C ASN A 140 18.14 -4.19 23.35
N ASN A 141 16.81 -4.13 23.54
CA ASN A 141 15.81 -4.62 22.60
C ASN A 141 14.78 -3.50 22.36
N GLY A 142 14.90 -2.77 21.25
CA GLY A 142 13.98 -1.69 20.90
C GLY A 142 14.41 -0.31 21.44
N ALA A 143 13.44 0.55 21.75
CA ALA A 143 13.67 1.89 22.28
C ALA A 143 12.47 2.43 23.06
N ILE A 144 12.73 3.45 23.89
CA ILE A 144 11.69 4.27 24.50
C ILE A 144 11.40 5.47 23.59
N VAL A 145 10.16 5.56 23.14
CA VAL A 145 9.62 6.72 22.43
C VAL A 145 9.19 7.75 23.46
N CYS A 146 9.79 8.94 23.41
CA CYS A 146 9.51 10.01 24.34
C CYS A 146 8.42 10.94 23.79
N LEU A 147 7.29 11.01 24.48
CA LEU A 147 6.17 11.89 24.15
C LEU A 147 6.30 13.22 24.92
N LYS A 148 5.66 14.27 24.40
CA LYS A 148 5.73 15.61 25.00
C LYS A 148 4.82 15.77 26.20
N ASN A 149 3.60 15.26 26.12
CA ASN A 149 2.54 15.51 27.10
C ASN A 149 2.05 14.24 27.79
N GLN A 150 2.20 13.08 27.13
CA GLN A 150 1.78 11.78 27.62
C GLN A 150 2.97 10.92 28.08
N ASP A 151 2.67 9.76 28.66
CA ASP A 151 3.69 8.81 29.10
C ASP A 151 4.50 8.24 27.93
N ASN A 152 5.79 8.07 28.19
CA ASN A 152 6.70 7.41 27.24
C ASN A 152 6.37 5.92 27.15
N PHE A 153 6.63 5.30 26.00
CA PHE A 153 6.36 3.89 25.77
C PHE A 153 7.51 3.17 25.06
N ALA A 154 7.59 1.85 25.22
CA ALA A 154 8.56 1.02 24.52
C ALA A 154 8.07 0.63 23.12
N ALA A 155 8.98 0.59 22.15
CA ALA A 155 8.74 0.12 20.79
C ALA A 155 9.92 -0.71 20.28
N ASP A 156 9.62 -1.80 19.59
CA ASP A 156 10.62 -2.68 18.98
C ASP A 156 11.19 -2.09 17.69
N LYS A 157 10.35 -1.41 16.92
CA LYS A 157 10.70 -0.78 15.64
C LYS A 157 10.00 0.57 15.52
N ILE A 158 10.67 1.54 14.89
CA ILE A 158 10.16 2.91 14.78
C ILE A 158 10.26 3.41 13.34
N VAL A 159 9.14 3.88 12.81
CA VAL A 159 9.03 4.48 11.48
C VAL A 159 8.88 6.00 11.62
N LEU A 160 9.82 6.75 11.05
CA LEU A 160 9.80 8.21 10.99
C LEU A 160 9.06 8.67 9.72
N ALA A 161 7.73 8.65 9.74
CA ALA A 161 6.86 9.13 8.66
C ALA A 161 6.62 10.65 8.73
N LEU A 162 7.68 11.43 8.90
CA LEU A 162 7.64 12.86 9.26
C LEU A 162 7.06 13.78 8.18
N GLY A 163 6.90 13.26 6.95
CA GLY A 163 6.31 13.99 5.84
C GLY A 163 7.03 15.31 5.54
N ASN A 164 6.25 16.36 5.30
CA ASN A 164 6.75 17.67 4.92
C ASN A 164 6.72 18.61 6.14
N GLY A 165 7.88 18.86 6.77
CA GLY A 165 7.99 19.80 7.88
C GLY A 165 7.69 21.26 7.49
N ALA A 166 7.34 22.09 8.48
CA ALA A 166 7.10 23.53 8.30
C ALA A 166 8.39 24.28 7.94
N THR A 167 8.37 25.20 6.97
CA THR A 167 9.58 25.88 6.47
C THR A 167 10.16 26.90 7.45
N PRO A 168 11.50 27.00 7.58
CA PRO A 168 12.11 28.18 8.18
C PRO A 168 11.83 29.43 7.31
N PRO A 169 11.87 30.63 7.93
CA PRO A 169 11.77 31.89 7.20
C PRO A 169 12.91 32.01 6.15
N PRO A 170 12.72 32.78 5.07
CA PRO A 170 13.82 33.17 4.18
C PRO A 170 15.03 33.69 4.97
N LEU A 171 16.25 33.35 4.55
CA LEU A 171 17.51 33.69 5.26
C LEU A 171 17.65 35.20 5.62
N SER A 172 17.16 36.11 4.78
CA SER A 172 17.12 37.55 5.07
C SER A 172 16.17 37.90 6.22
N LEU A 173 15.02 37.23 6.30
CA LEU A 173 14.06 37.34 7.39
C LEU A 173 14.52 36.61 8.65
N GLY A 174 15.37 35.58 8.54
CA GLY A 174 15.91 34.80 9.65
C GLY A 174 17.01 35.51 10.44
N LYS A 175 17.82 36.38 9.81
CA LYS A 175 18.86 37.17 10.51
C LYS A 175 18.30 38.25 11.43
N LEU A 176 17.09 38.74 11.16
CA LEU A 176 16.37 39.74 11.96
C LEU A 176 15.53 39.12 13.10
N GLN A 177 15.45 37.79 13.18
CA GLN A 177 14.65 37.05 14.17
C GLN A 177 15.37 36.75 15.49
N SER A 178 16.59 37.25 15.70
CA SER A 178 17.28 37.15 16.99
C SER A 178 16.64 38.01 18.09
N ASN A 179 15.75 38.94 17.74
CA ASN A 179 15.02 39.78 18.69
C ASN A 179 13.55 39.33 18.80
N SER A 180 13.32 38.36 19.68
CA SER A 180 12.12 37.96 20.46
C SER A 180 10.68 38.47 20.22
N ASN A 181 10.26 39.12 19.13
CA ASN A 181 8.82 39.35 18.87
C ASN A 181 8.47 39.22 17.38
N ILE A 182 7.88 38.08 17.01
CA ILE A 182 7.30 37.87 15.67
C ILE A 182 5.98 38.65 15.62
N HIS A 183 5.88 39.66 14.74
CA HIS A 183 4.62 40.39 14.57
C HIS A 183 3.52 39.45 14.02
N PRO A 184 2.26 39.55 14.50
CA PRO A 184 1.13 38.70 14.07
C PRO A 184 0.88 38.68 12.55
N SER A 185 1.30 39.74 11.86
CA SER A 185 1.15 39.88 10.39
C SER A 185 2.12 39.04 9.57
N TYR A 186 3.21 38.51 10.14
CA TYR A 186 4.10 37.57 9.45
C TYR A 186 3.76 36.12 9.80
N ILE A 187 3.26 35.40 8.81
CA ILE A 187 2.86 34.01 8.93
C ILE A 187 3.98 33.11 8.39
N ARG A 188 4.63 32.39 9.31
CA ARG A 188 5.73 31.47 8.99
C ARG A 188 5.33 30.23 8.20
N ASN A 189 4.10 29.76 8.36
CA ASN A 189 3.59 28.55 7.73
C ASN A 189 2.21 28.81 7.11
N ALA A 190 2.13 28.74 5.79
CA ALA A 190 0.89 28.87 5.03
C ALA A 190 -0.21 27.88 5.45
N TRP A 191 0.15 26.71 5.97
CA TRP A 191 -0.79 25.67 6.42
C TRP A 191 -1.17 25.76 7.90
N SER A 192 -0.79 26.83 8.59
CA SER A 192 -1.25 27.09 9.96
C SER A 192 -2.74 27.48 9.97
N LYS A 193 -3.48 27.08 11.01
CA LYS A 193 -4.91 27.41 11.16
C LYS A 193 -5.14 28.93 11.11
N ASP A 194 -4.18 29.70 11.63
CA ASP A 194 -4.28 31.15 11.77
C ASP A 194 -3.70 31.94 10.58
N ALA A 195 -3.26 31.26 9.51
CA ALA A 195 -2.55 31.89 8.40
C ALA A 195 -3.33 33.08 7.80
N LEU A 196 -4.65 32.96 7.75
CA LEU A 196 -5.55 33.95 7.17
C LEU A 196 -6.47 34.63 8.20
N THR A 197 -6.29 34.37 9.50
CA THR A 197 -7.13 34.95 10.57
C THR A 197 -6.89 36.46 10.71
N GLY A 198 -7.94 37.28 10.79
CA GLY A 198 -7.81 38.75 10.90
C GLY A 198 -7.29 39.42 9.62
N LEU A 199 -7.52 38.80 8.46
CA LEU A 199 -7.38 39.43 7.15
C LEU A 199 -8.76 39.79 6.63
N GLU A 200 -9.02 41.07 6.43
CA GLU A 200 -10.30 41.55 5.89
C GLU A 200 -10.39 41.31 4.38
N VAL A 201 -11.59 41.45 3.82
CA VAL A 201 -11.86 41.14 2.42
C VAL A 201 -11.05 42.01 1.45
N ASP A 202 -10.73 43.26 1.82
CA ASP A 202 -10.02 44.23 0.96
C ASP A 202 -8.52 44.38 1.30
N ASP A 203 -8.04 43.73 2.36
CA ASP A 203 -6.65 43.83 2.81
C ASP A 203 -5.66 43.31 1.75
N SER A 204 -4.49 43.92 1.61
CA SER A 204 -3.46 43.35 0.73
C SER A 204 -2.62 42.28 1.43
N VAL A 205 -2.22 41.24 0.69
CA VAL A 205 -1.41 40.13 1.22
C VAL A 205 -0.23 39.82 0.30
N LEU A 206 0.91 39.48 0.88
CA LEU A 206 2.11 39.06 0.14
C LEU A 206 2.47 37.60 0.45
N LEU A 207 2.56 36.78 -0.58
CA LEU A 207 2.91 35.36 -0.53
C LEU A 207 4.38 35.17 -0.96
N ILE A 208 5.19 34.57 -0.09
CA ILE A 208 6.61 34.29 -0.36
C ILE A 208 6.75 32.92 -1.01
N GLY A 209 7.19 32.90 -2.27
CA GLY A 209 7.25 31.69 -3.09
C GLY A 209 6.12 31.65 -4.11
N THR A 210 6.39 31.03 -5.26
CA THR A 210 5.43 30.90 -6.37
C THR A 210 5.26 29.42 -6.76
N GLY A 211 5.27 28.52 -5.77
CA GLY A 211 5.02 27.09 -5.94
C GLY A 211 3.56 26.70 -5.70
N LEU A 212 3.28 25.40 -5.61
CA LEU A 212 1.92 24.88 -5.39
C LEU A 212 1.27 25.39 -4.09
N THR A 213 2.04 25.56 -3.01
CA THR A 213 1.51 26.15 -1.77
C THR A 213 1.01 27.58 -1.94
N MET A 214 1.61 28.37 -2.83
CA MET A 214 1.11 29.72 -3.13
C MET A 214 -0.24 29.63 -3.84
N VAL A 215 -0.38 28.70 -4.80
CA VAL A 215 -1.64 28.47 -5.51
C VAL A 215 -2.75 28.08 -4.53
N ASP A 216 -2.46 27.16 -3.60
CA ASP A 216 -3.40 26.76 -2.56
C ASP A 216 -3.86 27.98 -1.72
N MET A 217 -2.94 28.87 -1.35
CA MET A 217 -3.29 30.10 -0.62
C MET A 217 -4.16 31.07 -1.44
N VAL A 218 -3.87 31.23 -2.73
CA VAL A 218 -4.70 32.05 -3.63
C VAL A 218 -6.11 31.47 -3.72
N MET A 219 -6.24 30.14 -3.84
CA MET A 219 -7.55 29.47 -3.86
C MET A 219 -8.30 29.66 -2.53
N SER A 220 -7.62 29.54 -1.38
CA SER A 220 -8.24 29.82 -0.08
C SER A 220 -8.72 31.26 0.09
N LEU A 221 -7.99 32.24 -0.45
CA LEU A 221 -8.41 33.65 -0.45
C LEU A 221 -9.62 33.87 -1.36
N ARG A 222 -9.62 33.25 -2.54
CA ARG A 222 -10.75 33.33 -3.49
C ARG A 222 -12.03 32.75 -2.90
N ASP A 223 -11.95 31.57 -2.26
CA ASP A 223 -13.11 30.91 -1.64
C ASP A 223 -13.70 31.74 -0.47
N ARG A 224 -12.93 32.69 0.06
CA ARG A 224 -13.36 33.67 1.07
C ARG A 224 -13.80 35.01 0.47
N HIS A 225 -13.96 35.06 -0.85
CA HIS A 225 -14.36 36.25 -1.61
C HIS A 225 -13.43 37.45 -1.44
N HIS A 226 -12.14 37.23 -1.15
CA HIS A 226 -11.15 38.28 -0.99
C HIS A 226 -11.06 39.16 -2.25
N GLN A 227 -11.16 40.47 -2.07
CA GLN A 227 -11.10 41.50 -3.11
C GLN A 227 -9.77 42.27 -3.10
N GLY A 228 -9.05 42.22 -1.98
CA GLY A 228 -7.74 42.83 -1.82
C GLY A 228 -6.68 42.31 -2.79
N LYS A 229 -5.59 43.08 -2.94
CA LYS A 229 -4.49 42.70 -3.84
C LYS A 229 -3.65 41.58 -3.25
N ILE A 230 -3.44 40.54 -4.05
CA ILE A 230 -2.57 39.41 -3.72
C ILE A 230 -1.25 39.59 -4.45
N TYR A 231 -0.17 39.76 -3.72
CA TYR A 231 1.19 39.79 -4.26
C TYR A 231 1.84 38.43 -4.04
N ALA A 232 2.55 37.90 -5.04
CA ALA A 232 3.38 36.71 -4.86
C ALA A 232 4.80 36.97 -5.36
N VAL A 233 5.80 36.65 -4.54
CA VAL A 233 7.21 36.92 -4.89
C VAL A 233 8.05 35.66 -4.90
N SER A 234 8.87 35.48 -5.93
CA SER A 234 9.94 34.48 -5.92
C SER A 234 11.16 34.95 -6.69
N ARG A 235 12.29 34.25 -6.52
CA ARG A 235 13.55 34.59 -7.18
C ARG A 235 13.44 34.76 -8.69
N HIS A 236 12.62 33.93 -9.34
CA HIS A 236 12.49 33.89 -10.80
C HIS A 236 11.12 34.32 -11.31
N GLY A 237 10.11 34.45 -10.43
CA GLY A 237 8.73 34.78 -10.85
C GLY A 237 8.02 33.69 -11.66
N LEU A 238 8.62 32.51 -11.83
CA LEU A 238 8.03 31.41 -12.58
C LEU A 238 6.83 30.83 -11.82
N LEU A 239 5.82 30.34 -12.52
CA LEU A 239 4.64 29.65 -11.96
C LEU A 239 4.61 28.19 -12.41
N PRO A 240 4.00 27.27 -11.64
CA PRO A 240 3.74 25.91 -12.10
C PRO A 240 2.83 25.95 -13.33
N LEU A 241 3.14 25.12 -14.34
CA LEU A 241 2.36 25.03 -15.57
C LEU A 241 1.10 24.17 -15.35
N SER A 242 0.12 24.27 -16.24
CA SER A 242 -1.11 23.46 -16.17
C SER A 242 -0.98 22.14 -16.91
N HIS A 243 -1.70 21.12 -16.45
CA HIS A 243 -1.90 19.89 -17.22
C HIS A 243 -2.65 20.19 -18.52
N GLN A 244 -2.21 19.52 -19.59
CA GLN A 244 -2.87 19.51 -20.89
C GLN A 244 -3.12 18.05 -21.30
N PRO A 245 -4.20 17.75 -22.04
CA PRO A 245 -4.39 16.44 -22.64
C PRO A 245 -3.16 16.03 -23.45
N SER A 246 -2.59 14.87 -23.16
CA SER A 246 -1.35 14.42 -23.78
C SER A 246 -1.35 12.90 -23.92
N GLN A 247 -0.92 12.40 -25.09
CA GLN A 247 -0.73 10.97 -25.31
C GLN A 247 0.58 10.48 -24.66
N PRO A 248 0.67 9.22 -24.21
CA PRO A 248 1.91 8.66 -23.67
C PRO A 248 3.05 8.71 -24.71
N TYR A 249 4.28 8.97 -24.25
CA TYR A 249 5.48 8.95 -25.10
C TYR A 249 6.40 7.81 -24.68
N PRO A 250 7.11 7.14 -25.62
CA PRO A 250 8.08 6.10 -25.28
C PRO A 250 9.19 6.58 -24.34
N ASN A 251 9.73 5.66 -23.56
CA ASN A 251 10.93 5.92 -22.76
C ASN A 251 12.14 6.04 -23.69
N PHE A 252 12.91 7.11 -23.55
CA PHE A 252 14.08 7.40 -24.41
C PHE A 252 15.41 7.43 -23.65
N LEU A 253 15.37 7.48 -22.31
CA LEU A 253 16.56 7.40 -21.45
C LEU A 253 16.47 6.17 -20.54
N THR A 254 17.62 5.56 -20.31
CA THR A 254 17.83 4.54 -19.29
C THR A 254 19.04 4.93 -18.43
N LYS A 255 19.22 4.26 -17.29
CA LYS A 255 20.43 4.39 -16.47
C LYS A 255 21.73 4.27 -17.27
N ASN A 256 21.77 3.43 -18.29
CA ASN A 256 22.96 3.12 -19.07
C ASN A 256 23.18 4.11 -20.23
N THR A 257 22.11 4.65 -20.82
CA THR A 257 22.20 5.56 -21.96
C THR A 257 22.23 7.04 -21.55
N ALA A 258 21.81 7.36 -20.33
CA ALA A 258 21.68 8.73 -19.89
C ALA A 258 23.04 9.42 -19.62
N PRO A 259 23.23 10.67 -20.09
CA PRO A 259 24.38 11.47 -19.73
C PRO A 259 24.51 11.65 -18.21
N LYS A 260 25.72 11.53 -17.68
CA LYS A 260 26.01 11.67 -16.23
C LYS A 260 26.25 13.13 -15.79
N THR A 261 25.86 14.09 -16.62
CA THR A 261 25.94 15.52 -16.31
C THR A 261 24.61 16.19 -16.54
N ILE A 262 24.28 17.19 -15.72
CA ILE A 262 23.03 17.94 -15.83
C ILE A 262 22.91 18.65 -17.17
N ARG A 263 24.02 19.19 -17.68
CA ARG A 263 24.04 19.82 -19.01
C ARG A 263 23.75 18.79 -20.10
N GLY A 264 24.33 17.60 -19.99
CA GLY A 264 24.07 16.48 -20.91
C GLY A 264 22.60 16.08 -20.90
N LEU A 265 22.04 15.82 -19.71
CA LEU A 265 20.63 15.45 -19.54
C LEU A 265 19.69 16.51 -20.15
N LEU A 266 19.91 17.80 -19.85
CA LEU A 266 19.10 18.86 -20.42
C LEU A 266 19.22 18.95 -21.94
N LYS A 267 20.41 18.70 -22.50
CA LYS A 267 20.60 18.68 -23.96
C LYS A 267 19.80 17.54 -24.59
N SER A 268 19.89 16.33 -24.02
CA SER A 268 19.15 15.17 -24.50
C SER A 268 17.64 15.36 -24.40
N ILE A 269 17.14 15.82 -23.24
CA ILE A 269 15.70 16.07 -23.04
C ILE A 269 15.17 17.11 -24.03
N ARG A 270 15.92 18.20 -24.27
CA ARG A 270 15.49 19.23 -25.23
C ARG A 270 15.52 18.75 -26.68
N ALA A 271 16.51 17.93 -27.04
CA ALA A 271 16.55 17.30 -28.36
C ALA A 271 15.34 16.38 -28.55
N GLU A 272 15.02 15.57 -27.55
CA GLU A 272 13.88 14.67 -27.59
C GLU A 272 12.55 15.42 -27.69
N ILE A 273 12.38 16.51 -26.92
CA ILE A 273 11.17 17.35 -27.02
C ILE A 273 11.00 17.88 -28.45
N LYS A 274 12.09 18.26 -29.14
CA LYS A 274 12.02 18.71 -30.54
C LYS A 274 11.54 17.58 -31.45
N THR A 275 12.15 16.40 -31.35
CA THR A 275 11.76 15.22 -32.13
C THR A 275 10.31 14.80 -31.85
N ALA A 276 9.90 14.76 -30.59
CA ALA A 276 8.53 14.45 -30.19
C ALA A 276 7.53 15.46 -30.77
N THR A 277 7.88 16.75 -30.79
CA THR A 277 7.03 17.81 -31.37
C THR A 277 6.88 17.64 -32.88
N GLU A 278 7.95 17.28 -33.59
CA GLU A 278 7.91 16.97 -35.03
C GLU A 278 7.00 15.76 -35.34
N LEU A 279 6.86 14.84 -34.38
CA LEU A 279 5.97 13.67 -34.43
C LEU A 279 4.54 13.94 -33.90
N GLY A 280 4.22 15.19 -33.56
CA GLY A 280 2.88 15.58 -33.06
C GLY A 280 2.65 15.37 -31.57
N TYR A 281 3.66 14.99 -30.79
CA TYR A 281 3.56 14.85 -29.34
C TYR A 281 3.76 16.18 -28.63
N ASN A 282 3.11 16.31 -27.47
CA ASN A 282 3.34 17.44 -26.57
C ASN A 282 4.62 17.23 -25.73
N TRP A 283 5.36 18.31 -25.43
CA TRP A 283 6.52 18.26 -24.55
C TRP A 283 6.23 17.62 -23.19
N GLN A 284 4.99 17.74 -22.69
CA GLN A 284 4.54 17.16 -21.42
C GLN A 284 4.70 15.64 -21.41
N SER A 285 4.41 14.98 -22.54
CA SER A 285 4.53 13.53 -22.69
C SER A 285 5.98 13.06 -22.53
N VAL A 286 6.94 13.83 -23.05
CA VAL A 286 8.37 13.53 -22.93
C VAL A 286 8.86 13.70 -21.49
N ILE A 287 8.39 14.73 -20.79
CA ILE A 287 8.71 14.90 -19.36
C ILE A 287 8.09 13.79 -18.52
N ASP A 288 6.87 13.35 -18.84
CA ASP A 288 6.20 12.25 -18.14
C ASP A 288 6.86 10.89 -18.36
N SER A 289 7.46 10.65 -19.54
CA SER A 289 8.19 9.40 -19.82
C SER A 289 9.51 9.27 -19.04
N LEU A 290 10.04 10.36 -18.47
CA LEU A 290 11.21 10.30 -17.58
C LEU A 290 10.88 9.71 -16.20
N ARG A 291 9.60 9.64 -15.82
CA ARG A 291 9.19 9.28 -14.46
C ARG A 291 9.74 7.92 -13.98
N PRO A 292 9.68 6.84 -14.77
CA PRO A 292 10.18 5.52 -14.33
C PRO A 292 11.67 5.52 -13.99
N VAL A 293 12.46 6.41 -14.60
CA VAL A 293 13.93 6.43 -14.46
C VAL A 293 14.45 7.62 -13.64
N THR A 294 13.58 8.54 -13.20
CA THR A 294 14.01 9.81 -12.56
C THR A 294 14.88 9.58 -11.31
N GLN A 295 14.55 8.58 -10.50
CA GLN A 295 15.34 8.23 -9.31
C GLN A 295 16.71 7.66 -9.67
N GLU A 296 16.77 6.76 -10.67
CA GLU A 296 18.02 6.21 -11.17
C GLU A 296 18.92 7.31 -11.74
N LEU A 297 18.35 8.21 -12.55
CA LEU A 297 19.09 9.35 -13.10
C LEU A 297 19.68 10.21 -11.99
N TRP A 298 18.96 10.44 -10.90
CA TRP A 298 19.47 11.21 -9.76
C TRP A 298 20.62 10.51 -9.03
N GLN A 299 20.50 9.21 -8.80
CA GLN A 299 21.51 8.41 -8.09
C GLN A 299 22.82 8.29 -8.88
N GLU A 300 22.73 8.32 -10.21
CA GLU A 300 23.89 8.25 -11.10
C GLU A 300 24.66 9.58 -11.23
N LEU A 301 24.12 10.68 -10.70
CA LEU A 301 24.81 11.97 -10.70
C LEU A 301 25.80 12.05 -9.54
N SER A 302 26.99 12.57 -9.83
CA SER A 302 27.93 12.95 -8.76
C SER A 302 27.31 14.03 -7.86
N ALA A 303 27.79 14.12 -6.61
CA ALA A 303 27.36 15.16 -5.67
C ALA A 303 27.52 16.59 -6.23
N VAL A 304 28.52 16.82 -7.09
CA VAL A 304 28.74 18.10 -7.78
C VAL A 304 27.61 18.39 -8.76
N GLU A 305 27.19 17.39 -9.53
CA GLU A 305 26.09 17.52 -10.50
C GLU A 305 24.73 17.63 -9.80
N GLN A 306 24.49 16.90 -8.71
CA GLN A 306 23.30 17.07 -7.88
C GLN A 306 23.20 18.50 -7.33
N LYS A 307 24.30 19.07 -6.80
CA LYS A 307 24.36 20.49 -6.39
C LYS A 307 24.07 21.44 -7.56
N ARG A 308 24.60 21.15 -8.74
CA ARG A 308 24.38 21.94 -9.96
C ARG A 308 22.90 21.91 -10.37
N PHE A 309 22.26 20.75 -10.32
CA PHE A 309 20.82 20.60 -10.55
C PHE A 309 20.01 21.46 -9.59
N LEU A 310 20.25 21.33 -8.28
CA LEU A 310 19.51 22.09 -7.26
C LEU A 310 19.66 23.60 -7.43
N ARG A 311 20.85 24.05 -7.82
CA ARG A 311 21.14 25.47 -8.01
C ARG A 311 20.51 26.05 -9.29
N HIS A 312 20.56 25.32 -10.40
CA HIS A 312 20.28 25.89 -11.73
C HIS A 312 19.04 25.34 -12.41
N VAL A 313 18.63 24.11 -12.09
CA VAL A 313 17.62 23.36 -12.87
C VAL A 313 16.38 23.07 -12.07
N ASN A 314 16.50 22.81 -10.76
CA ASN A 314 15.39 22.39 -9.91
C ASN A 314 14.13 23.24 -10.08
N ARG A 315 14.27 24.57 -10.16
CA ARG A 315 13.10 25.43 -10.32
C ARG A 315 12.38 25.22 -11.66
N TYR A 316 13.12 25.01 -12.74
CA TYR A 316 12.54 24.71 -14.05
C TYR A 316 11.92 23.31 -14.05
N TRP A 317 12.58 22.33 -13.44
CA TRP A 317 12.01 21.00 -13.26
C TRP A 317 10.67 21.07 -12.53
N ASP A 318 10.63 21.74 -11.37
CA ASP A 318 9.43 21.85 -10.54
C ASP A 318 8.21 22.39 -11.31
N ILE A 319 8.37 23.44 -12.13
CA ILE A 319 7.23 24.04 -12.84
C ILE A 319 6.72 23.20 -14.01
N HIS A 320 7.58 22.38 -14.64
CA HIS A 320 7.20 21.50 -15.74
C HIS A 320 6.60 20.19 -15.22
N ARG A 321 7.08 19.73 -14.05
CA ARG A 321 6.77 18.41 -13.51
C ARG A 321 5.64 18.40 -12.48
N HIS A 322 5.56 19.42 -11.63
CA HIS A 322 4.52 19.59 -10.62
C HIS A 322 3.45 20.57 -11.09
N ARG A 323 2.67 20.11 -12.07
CA ARG A 323 1.67 20.91 -12.79
C ARG A 323 0.37 21.12 -12.00
N LEU A 324 -0.38 22.16 -12.35
CA LEU A 324 -1.71 22.47 -11.82
C LEU A 324 -2.78 21.66 -12.54
N ALA A 325 -3.85 21.34 -11.81
CA ALA A 325 -5.11 20.96 -12.45
C ALA A 325 -5.55 22.07 -13.42
N SER A 326 -6.04 21.69 -14.60
CA SER A 326 -6.30 22.62 -15.71
C SER A 326 -7.22 23.77 -15.30
N GLU A 327 -8.30 23.46 -14.58
CA GLU A 327 -9.26 24.42 -14.04
C GLU A 327 -8.60 25.46 -13.12
N ILE A 328 -7.70 25.01 -12.22
CA ILE A 328 -6.95 25.90 -11.32
C ILE A 328 -6.00 26.80 -12.12
N GLY A 329 -5.41 26.28 -13.20
CA GLY A 329 -4.62 27.04 -14.15
C GLY A 329 -5.38 28.23 -14.73
N GLU A 330 -6.58 28.00 -15.27
CA GLU A 330 -7.43 29.03 -15.87
C GLU A 330 -7.83 30.12 -14.86
N ILE A 331 -8.13 29.72 -13.63
CA ILE A 331 -8.43 30.66 -12.53
C ILE A 331 -7.22 31.54 -12.23
N MET A 332 -6.03 30.95 -12.13
CA MET A 332 -4.79 31.68 -11.84
C MET A 332 -4.48 32.69 -12.94
N GLU A 333 -4.60 32.29 -14.21
CA GLU A 333 -4.42 33.18 -15.36
C GLU A 333 -5.41 34.35 -15.33
N SER A 334 -6.69 34.08 -15.06
CA SER A 334 -7.73 35.10 -14.95
C SER A 334 -7.43 36.12 -13.85
N LEU A 335 -6.96 35.68 -12.68
CA LEU A 335 -6.58 36.57 -11.57
C LEU A 335 -5.36 37.44 -11.91
N ILE A 336 -4.42 36.93 -12.69
CA ILE A 336 -3.25 37.67 -13.15
C ILE A 336 -3.65 38.73 -14.17
N ILE A 337 -4.49 38.37 -15.16
CA ILE A 337 -5.00 39.30 -16.17
C ILE A 337 -5.80 40.43 -15.52
N ALA A 338 -6.65 40.10 -14.55
CA ALA A 338 -7.41 41.06 -13.76
C ALA A 338 -6.56 41.89 -12.78
N LYS A 339 -5.23 41.64 -12.70
CA LYS A 339 -4.29 42.26 -11.76
C LYS A 339 -4.69 42.12 -10.28
N LYS A 340 -5.50 41.11 -9.94
CA LYS A 340 -5.79 40.71 -8.56
C LYS A 340 -4.62 39.92 -7.96
N LEU A 341 -3.99 39.06 -8.76
CA LEU A 341 -2.75 38.37 -8.43
C LEU A 341 -1.58 39.03 -9.17
N ILE A 342 -0.63 39.58 -8.42
CA ILE A 342 0.52 40.31 -8.97
C ILE A 342 1.80 39.55 -8.65
N ILE A 343 2.42 38.98 -9.68
CA ILE A 343 3.67 38.26 -9.54
C ILE A 343 4.86 39.23 -9.56
N LYS A 344 5.73 39.10 -8.57
CA LYS A 344 7.00 39.82 -8.43
C LYS A 344 8.16 38.84 -8.53
N PHE A 345 9.21 39.26 -9.23
CA PHE A 345 10.46 38.50 -9.32
C PHE A 345 11.56 39.24 -8.57
N GLY A 346 12.27 38.55 -7.69
CA GLY A 346 13.31 39.13 -6.86
C GLY A 346 13.52 38.40 -5.55
N ARG A 347 14.40 38.94 -4.71
CA ARG A 347 14.65 38.46 -3.34
C ARG A 347 14.04 39.46 -2.36
N ILE A 348 13.37 38.94 -1.34
CA ILE A 348 12.97 39.75 -0.20
C ILE A 348 14.23 40.17 0.55
N GLY A 349 14.43 41.48 0.71
CA GLY A 349 15.47 42.04 1.56
C GLY A 349 14.94 42.31 2.95
N ASN A 350 14.65 43.58 3.25
CA ASN A 350 14.12 44.02 4.54
C ASN A 350 12.59 44.03 4.56
N TYR A 351 12.04 44.08 5.77
CA TYR A 351 10.65 44.46 6.00
C TYR A 351 10.60 45.40 7.19
N THR A 352 9.72 46.39 7.13
CA THR A 352 9.50 47.36 8.18
C THR A 352 8.05 47.29 8.62
N GLN A 353 7.83 47.27 9.93
CA GLN A 353 6.48 47.32 10.48
C GLN A 353 5.92 48.72 10.36
N THR A 354 4.63 48.83 10.06
CA THR A 354 3.89 50.09 10.03
C THR A 354 2.54 49.89 10.72
N ASP A 355 1.88 50.99 11.11
CA ASP A 355 0.54 50.94 11.73
C ASP A 355 -0.51 50.24 10.84
N SER A 356 -0.28 50.25 9.52
CA SER A 356 -1.14 49.65 8.50
C SER A 356 -0.71 48.25 8.04
N GLY A 357 0.31 47.64 8.67
CA GLY A 357 0.78 46.28 8.35
C GLY A 357 2.29 46.17 8.23
N ILE A 358 2.76 45.70 7.08
CA ILE A 358 4.17 45.42 6.79
C ILE A 358 4.56 46.01 5.43
N LEU A 359 5.59 46.83 5.42
CA LEU A 359 6.29 47.24 4.21
C LEU A 359 7.39 46.22 3.88
N VAL A 360 7.37 45.62 2.70
CA VAL A 360 8.31 44.58 2.28
C VAL A 360 9.14 45.05 1.09
N ASP A 361 10.46 44.99 1.23
CA ASP A 361 11.41 45.35 0.17
C ASP A 361 11.78 44.14 -0.69
N ILE A 362 11.65 44.30 -2.01
CA ILE A 362 11.99 43.29 -3.00
C ILE A 362 13.10 43.84 -3.91
N TYR A 363 14.18 43.07 -4.02
CA TYR A 363 15.38 43.42 -4.79
C TYR A 363 15.61 42.49 -5.97
N LYS A 364 16.02 43.04 -7.10
CA LYS A 364 16.54 42.30 -8.26
C LYS A 364 17.67 43.08 -8.94
N GLY A 365 18.92 42.66 -8.71
CA GLY A 365 20.07 43.46 -9.16
C GLY A 365 19.98 44.85 -8.53
N ASN A 366 19.98 45.89 -9.36
CA ASN A 366 19.87 47.29 -8.91
C ASN A 366 18.41 47.77 -8.76
N PHE A 367 17.41 46.95 -9.12
CA PHE A 367 16.00 47.31 -8.98
C PHE A 367 15.51 47.01 -7.57
N HIS A 368 14.84 47.98 -6.95
CA HIS A 368 14.22 47.89 -5.63
C HIS A 368 12.77 48.36 -5.72
N VAL A 369 11.87 47.63 -5.07
CA VAL A 369 10.47 48.02 -4.90
C VAL A 369 10.01 47.66 -3.49
N SER A 370 9.31 48.60 -2.85
CA SER A 370 8.68 48.39 -1.55
C SER A 370 7.17 48.18 -1.73
N ILE A 371 6.62 47.15 -1.07
CA ILE A 371 5.19 46.81 -1.15
C ILE A 371 4.60 46.80 0.26
N GLN A 372 3.61 47.64 0.49
CA GLN A 372 2.83 47.66 1.73
C GLN A 372 1.74 46.58 1.67
N VAL A 373 1.74 45.68 2.66
CA VAL A 373 0.74 44.63 2.81
C VAL A 373 0.26 44.48 4.25
N LYS A 374 -0.98 44.05 4.44
CA LYS A 374 -1.50 43.72 5.78
C LYS A 374 -0.82 42.48 6.34
N LYS A 375 -0.63 41.46 5.52
CA LYS A 375 -0.02 40.18 5.90
C LYS A 375 1.05 39.71 4.92
N LEU A 376 2.06 39.06 5.48
CA LEU A 376 3.15 38.40 4.76
C LEU A 376 3.11 36.90 5.09
N ILE A 377 2.93 36.03 4.10
CA ILE A 377 2.76 34.58 4.31
C ILE A 377 3.86 33.81 3.60
N ASN A 378 4.55 32.93 4.31
CA ASN A 378 5.59 32.08 3.75
C ASN A 378 5.00 30.83 3.06
N CYS A 379 5.13 30.80 1.74
CA CYS A 379 4.68 29.72 0.85
C CYS A 379 5.88 28.99 0.20
N THR A 380 7.08 29.04 0.80
CA THR A 380 8.30 28.44 0.23
C THR A 380 8.38 26.92 0.36
N GLY A 381 7.35 26.29 0.94
CA GLY A 381 7.12 24.85 0.84
C GLY A 381 7.78 24.02 1.94
N ILE A 382 8.44 22.93 1.57
CA ILE A 382 8.75 21.80 2.46
C ILE A 382 10.09 21.99 3.19
N GLN A 383 10.16 21.71 4.49
CA GLN A 383 11.44 21.50 5.20
C GLN A 383 11.79 20.01 5.26
N VAL A 384 12.85 19.63 4.56
CA VAL A 384 13.53 18.32 4.73
C VAL A 384 15.03 18.51 5.03
N ASP A 385 15.47 19.73 5.34
CA ASP A 385 16.86 19.96 5.77
C ASP A 385 17.00 19.63 7.26
N TYR A 386 17.45 18.40 7.54
CA TYR A 386 17.64 17.89 8.90
C TYR A 386 19.01 18.20 9.49
N ARG A 387 19.93 18.81 8.72
CA ARG A 387 21.26 19.18 9.20
C ARG A 387 21.19 20.17 10.36
N ASN A 388 20.30 21.15 10.25
CA ASN A 388 20.14 22.24 11.23
C ASN A 388 18.70 22.36 11.76
N SER A 389 17.88 21.31 11.60
CA SER A 389 16.50 21.35 12.11
C SER A 389 16.49 21.52 13.64
N LYS A 390 15.62 22.42 14.11
CA LYS A 390 15.34 22.70 15.54
C LYS A 390 14.15 21.91 16.09
N GLN A 391 13.51 21.07 15.28
CA GLN A 391 12.46 20.18 15.76
C GLN A 391 13.04 19.22 16.78
N SER A 392 12.39 19.08 17.95
CA SER A 392 12.94 18.36 19.11
C SER A 392 13.41 16.96 18.77
N LEU A 393 12.57 16.16 18.10
CA LEU A 393 12.92 14.79 17.69
C LEU A 393 14.13 14.73 16.76
N ILE A 394 14.18 15.59 15.73
CA ILE A 394 15.31 15.60 14.79
C ILE A 394 16.60 16.06 15.47
N ALA A 395 16.49 17.06 16.35
CA ALA A 395 17.64 17.55 17.11
C ALA A 395 18.17 16.48 18.06
N ASP A 396 17.28 15.79 18.78
CA ASP A 396 17.59 14.67 19.68
C ASP A 396 18.29 13.53 18.94
N LEU A 397 17.67 13.01 17.87
CA LEU A 397 18.24 11.93 17.05
C LEU A 397 19.62 12.30 16.46
N ARG A 398 19.78 13.54 15.99
CA ARG A 398 21.05 14.02 15.45
C ARG A 398 22.12 14.12 16.54
N ASN A 399 21.77 14.64 17.72
CA ASN A 399 22.70 14.77 18.84
C ASN A 399 23.17 13.40 19.36
N GLN A 400 22.30 12.39 19.32
CA GLN A 400 22.63 11.02 19.67
C GLN A 400 23.40 10.27 18.56
N GLY A 401 23.53 10.86 17.36
CA GLY A 401 24.16 10.20 16.21
C GLY A 401 23.32 9.12 15.54
N LEU A 402 22.02 9.02 15.85
CA LEU A 402 21.10 7.98 15.34
C LEU A 402 20.61 8.23 13.90
N ILE A 403 20.91 9.41 13.35
CA ILE A 403 20.56 9.79 11.98
C ILE A 403 21.74 10.46 11.29
N CYS A 404 21.85 10.26 9.98
CA CYS A 404 22.81 10.97 9.12
C CYS A 404 22.07 11.86 8.10
N PRO A 405 21.93 13.17 8.36
CA PRO A 405 21.35 14.09 7.39
C PRO A 405 22.14 14.15 6.08
N ASN A 406 21.42 14.15 4.96
CA ASN A 406 22.05 14.24 3.64
C ASN A 406 22.76 15.60 3.47
N PRO A 407 24.00 15.65 2.93
CA PRO A 407 24.81 16.87 2.85
C PRO A 407 24.22 17.94 1.93
N LEU A 408 23.28 17.59 1.05
CA LEU A 408 22.54 18.53 0.21
C LEU A 408 21.38 19.21 0.94
N GLY A 409 21.08 18.81 2.19
CA GLY A 409 19.91 19.29 2.93
C GLY A 409 18.60 18.68 2.42
N LEU A 410 18.68 17.49 1.85
CA LEU A 410 17.55 16.74 1.29
C LEU A 410 17.30 15.48 2.10
N GLY A 411 16.79 15.61 3.32
CA GLY A 411 16.42 14.48 4.14
C GLY A 411 17.60 13.78 4.83
N LEU A 412 17.50 12.46 4.97
CA LEU A 412 18.43 11.55 5.62
C LEU A 412 19.02 10.59 4.60
N TYR A 413 20.20 10.05 4.89
CA TYR A 413 20.69 8.87 4.20
C TYR A 413 19.96 7.60 4.68
N THR A 414 19.61 6.75 3.72
CA THR A 414 18.87 5.51 3.92
C THR A 414 19.38 4.39 3.03
N LEU A 415 19.21 3.15 3.49
CA LEU A 415 19.30 1.97 2.60
C LEU A 415 18.07 1.91 1.68
N PRO A 416 18.10 1.14 0.57
CA PRO A 416 16.99 1.06 -0.39
C PRO A 416 15.64 0.66 0.24
N ASN A 417 15.66 -0.18 1.28
CA ASN A 417 14.48 -0.63 2.02
C ASN A 417 13.94 0.38 3.05
N GLY A 418 14.54 1.58 3.17
CA GLY A 418 14.07 2.63 4.08
C GLY A 418 14.69 2.58 5.48
N VAL A 419 15.62 1.67 5.75
CA VAL A 419 16.44 1.69 6.98
C VAL A 419 17.27 2.98 7.01
N ILE A 420 17.23 3.70 8.13
CA ILE A 420 17.98 4.93 8.34
C ILE A 420 19.46 4.60 8.62
N LEU A 421 20.38 5.37 8.03
CA LEU A 421 21.79 5.33 8.40
C LEU A 421 22.09 6.24 9.58
N ASP A 422 22.87 5.74 10.53
CA ASP A 422 23.42 6.50 11.65
C ASP A 422 24.61 7.39 11.21
N ALA A 423 25.14 8.19 12.14
CA ALA A 423 26.25 9.11 11.87
C ALA A 423 27.55 8.39 11.43
N GLN A 424 27.69 7.09 11.70
CA GLN A 424 28.80 6.25 11.28
C GLN A 424 28.55 5.55 9.92
N GLY A 425 27.36 5.75 9.34
CA GLY A 425 26.95 5.14 8.08
C GLY A 425 26.45 3.71 8.20
N GLN A 426 26.16 3.22 9.42
CA GLN A 426 25.60 1.90 9.65
C GLN A 426 24.07 1.94 9.60
N GLY A 427 23.47 0.87 9.06
CA GLY A 427 22.02 0.73 9.01
C GLY A 427 21.44 0.47 10.40
N SER A 428 20.44 1.26 10.81
CA SER A 428 19.75 1.06 12.07
C SER A 428 18.95 -0.24 12.09
N SER A 429 19.01 -0.97 13.20
CA SER A 429 18.10 -2.08 13.51
C SER A 429 16.76 -1.62 14.09
N LEU A 430 16.58 -0.31 14.29
CA LEU A 430 15.44 0.28 15.00
C LEU A 430 14.67 1.28 14.14
N LEU A 431 15.38 2.13 13.40
CA LEU A 431 14.84 3.33 12.76
C LEU A 431 14.66 3.15 11.25
N TYR A 432 13.46 3.44 10.77
CA TYR A 432 13.11 3.40 9.36
C TYR A 432 12.42 4.69 8.94
N THR A 433 12.38 4.97 7.64
CA THR A 433 11.66 6.12 7.08
C THR A 433 11.21 5.86 5.65
N LEU A 434 10.27 6.68 5.18
CA LEU A 434 9.78 6.69 3.82
C LEU A 434 9.37 8.10 3.39
N GLY A 435 9.20 8.31 2.09
CA GLY A 435 8.70 9.57 1.55
C GLY A 435 9.70 10.71 1.66
N PRO A 436 9.27 11.95 1.94
CA PRO A 436 10.12 13.15 1.85
C PRO A 436 11.45 13.11 2.61
N PRO A 437 11.57 12.47 3.80
CA PRO A 437 12.86 12.25 4.44
C PRO A 437 13.90 11.51 3.61
N ARG A 438 13.54 10.80 2.53
CA ARG A 438 14.48 10.08 1.65
C ARG A 438 14.90 10.87 0.41
N LYS A 439 14.53 12.15 0.31
CA LYS A 439 14.67 12.95 -0.93
C LYS A 439 16.09 13.06 -1.47
N GLY A 440 17.09 12.94 -0.60
CA GLY A 440 18.50 12.95 -0.96
C GLY A 440 18.93 11.70 -1.72
N ASP A 441 18.34 10.55 -1.39
CA ASP A 441 18.63 9.26 -2.04
C ASP A 441 17.68 9.00 -3.21
N LEU A 442 16.42 9.41 -3.07
CA LEU A 442 15.33 9.18 -4.01
C LEU A 442 14.70 10.53 -4.42
N TRP A 443 15.14 11.09 -5.54
CA TRP A 443 14.53 12.30 -6.08
C TRP A 443 13.03 12.08 -6.36
N GLU A 444 12.22 13.12 -6.16
CA GLU A 444 10.74 13.08 -6.26
C GLU A 444 10.01 12.12 -5.30
N THR A 445 10.62 11.66 -4.21
CA THR A 445 9.97 10.91 -3.12
C THR A 445 8.97 11.74 -2.28
N THR A 446 8.17 12.56 -2.95
CA THR A 446 7.11 13.40 -2.38
C THR A 446 5.76 13.10 -3.00
N ALA A 447 5.72 12.32 -4.08
CA ALA A 447 4.50 11.95 -4.78
C ALA A 447 3.96 10.59 -4.30
N ILE A 448 2.63 10.46 -4.33
CA ILE A 448 1.91 9.30 -3.79
C ILE A 448 2.34 7.99 -4.44
N LYS A 449 2.57 7.98 -5.76
CA LYS A 449 2.95 6.76 -6.48
C LYS A 449 4.23 6.14 -5.93
N GLU A 450 5.20 6.97 -5.58
CA GLU A 450 6.49 6.55 -5.05
C GLU A 450 6.37 6.20 -3.55
N ILE A 451 5.55 6.96 -2.81
CA ILE A 451 5.36 6.73 -1.36
C ILE A 451 4.59 5.43 -1.08
N ARG A 452 3.58 5.07 -1.88
CA ARG A 452 2.82 3.82 -1.69
C ARG A 452 3.68 2.57 -1.90
N GLU A 453 4.58 2.60 -2.89
CA GLU A 453 5.55 1.53 -3.14
C GLU A 453 6.52 1.39 -1.96
N GLN A 454 7.03 2.53 -1.46
CA GLN A 454 7.88 2.54 -0.27
C GLN A 454 7.15 2.06 1.00
N ALA A 455 5.88 2.41 1.18
CA ALA A 455 5.10 1.99 2.34
C ALA A 455 4.90 0.47 2.38
N GLN A 456 4.58 -0.13 1.22
CA GLN A 456 4.46 -1.59 1.09
C GLN A 456 5.80 -2.28 1.38
N LEU A 457 6.89 -1.85 0.72
CA LEU A 457 8.22 -2.42 0.92
C LEU A 457 8.68 -2.29 2.38
N LEU A 458 8.45 -1.13 2.99
CA LEU A 458 8.88 -0.86 4.35
C LEU A 458 8.12 -1.71 5.36
N ALA A 459 6.81 -1.88 5.21
CA ALA A 459 6.02 -2.76 6.06
C ALA A 459 6.53 -4.21 5.99
N THR A 460 6.79 -4.73 4.79
CA THR A 460 7.40 -6.06 4.61
C THR A 460 8.78 -6.16 5.28
N THR A 461 9.61 -5.12 5.12
CA THR A 461 10.94 -5.06 5.74
C THR A 461 10.84 -5.14 7.27
N ILE A 462 9.94 -4.37 7.87
CA ILE A 462 9.71 -4.36 9.33
C ILE A 462 9.24 -5.73 9.79
N LEU A 463 8.24 -6.33 9.13
CA LEU A 463 7.72 -7.64 9.52
C LEU A 463 8.79 -8.74 9.44
N ASN A 464 9.67 -8.69 8.44
CA ASN A 464 10.78 -9.64 8.32
C ASN A 464 11.86 -9.44 9.39
N ASP A 465 12.06 -8.22 9.86
CA ASP A 465 13.08 -7.87 10.85
C ASP A 465 12.59 -7.98 12.31
N LEU A 466 11.28 -8.23 12.51
CA LEU A 466 10.73 -8.58 13.81
C LEU A 466 11.12 -10.02 14.20
N PRO A 467 11.39 -10.29 15.49
CA PRO A 467 11.74 -11.62 15.98
C PRO A 467 10.75 -12.71 15.53
N LEU A 468 11.26 -13.89 15.21
CA LEU A 468 10.42 -15.05 14.86
C LEU A 468 9.39 -15.30 15.96
N TRP A 469 8.12 -15.26 15.58
CA TRP A 469 7.03 -15.64 16.46
C TRP A 469 6.79 -17.14 16.31
N VAL A 470 6.99 -17.87 17.41
CA VAL A 470 6.62 -19.28 17.52
C VAL A 470 5.31 -19.31 18.29
N ARG A 471 4.23 -19.85 17.68
CA ARG A 471 2.99 -20.07 18.42
C ARG A 471 3.28 -21.03 19.57
N PRO A 472 2.98 -20.69 20.83
CA PRO A 472 2.99 -21.68 21.88
C PRO A 472 2.00 -22.79 21.50
N VAL A 473 2.50 -24.01 21.41
CA VAL A 473 1.64 -25.20 21.30
C VAL A 473 0.89 -25.27 22.63
N ALA A 474 -0.44 -25.21 22.60
CA ALA A 474 -1.23 -25.42 23.80
C ALA A 474 -0.81 -26.75 24.43
N PRO A 475 -0.60 -26.83 25.76
CA PRO A 475 -0.46 -28.14 26.40
C PRO A 475 -1.68 -28.96 25.99
N LEU A 476 -1.48 -30.15 25.43
CA LEU A 476 -2.55 -31.09 25.13
C LEU A 476 -3.42 -31.20 26.39
N SER A 477 -4.62 -30.63 26.36
CA SER A 477 -5.59 -30.84 27.42
C SER A 477 -5.94 -32.31 27.35
N THR A 478 -5.50 -33.07 28.35
CA THR A 478 -5.85 -34.47 28.53
C THR A 478 -7.32 -34.57 28.95
N SER A 479 -8.22 -34.21 28.04
CA SER A 479 -9.60 -34.66 28.08
C SER A 479 -9.64 -36.03 27.43
N ASN A 480 -9.94 -37.04 28.24
CA ASN A 480 -10.02 -38.47 27.91
C ASN A 480 -10.91 -38.78 26.69
N HIS A 481 -10.35 -38.61 25.49
CA HIS A 481 -10.83 -39.26 24.27
C HIS A 481 -9.62 -39.91 23.60
N ASN A 482 -9.68 -41.24 23.46
CA ASN A 482 -8.69 -42.16 22.88
C ASN A 482 -7.58 -41.49 22.03
N HIS A 483 -6.47 -41.14 22.69
CA HIS A 483 -5.39 -40.28 22.17
C HIS A 483 -4.34 -40.98 21.28
N SER A 484 -4.53 -42.25 20.89
CA SER A 484 -3.47 -42.97 20.18
C SER A 484 -3.38 -42.67 18.69
N SER A 485 -4.45 -42.19 18.03
CA SER A 485 -4.45 -41.95 16.57
C SER A 485 -4.05 -40.53 16.14
N GLU A 486 -4.17 -39.51 17.00
CA GLU A 486 -3.82 -38.13 16.64
C GLU A 486 -2.33 -37.79 16.74
N LEU A 487 -1.58 -38.46 17.63
CA LEU A 487 -0.14 -38.20 17.83
C LEU A 487 0.72 -38.65 16.64
N ASN A 488 0.17 -39.50 15.76
CA ASN A 488 0.87 -40.05 14.60
C ASN A 488 0.50 -39.37 13.27
N LEU A 489 -0.36 -38.34 13.25
CA LEU A 489 -0.79 -37.67 12.02
C LEU A 489 0.13 -36.50 11.65
N LEU A 490 0.76 -36.56 10.47
CA LEU A 490 1.30 -35.38 9.79
C LEU A 490 0.22 -34.79 8.89
N PHE A 491 -0.08 -33.50 9.08
CA PHE A 491 -0.96 -32.74 8.20
C PHE A 491 -0.26 -31.45 7.77
N ARG A 492 -0.16 -31.24 6.45
CA ARG A 492 0.44 -30.05 5.83
C ARG A 492 -0.46 -29.55 4.71
N GLN A 493 -0.82 -28.27 4.80
CA GLN A 493 -1.50 -27.54 3.74
C GLN A 493 -0.45 -26.73 2.97
N LEU A 494 -0.42 -26.88 1.66
CA LEU A 494 0.55 -26.27 0.75
C LEU A 494 -0.21 -25.43 -0.26
N PHE A 495 0.25 -24.21 -0.54
CA PHE A 495 -0.48 -23.27 -1.40
C PHE A 495 0.28 -23.00 -2.71
N ASP A 496 -0.43 -23.02 -3.84
CA ASP A 496 0.05 -22.44 -5.10
C ASP A 496 -0.57 -21.07 -5.34
N GLN A 497 0.27 -20.04 -5.45
CA GLN A 497 -0.17 -18.67 -5.66
C GLN A 497 -0.76 -18.42 -7.05
N GLN A 498 -0.37 -19.20 -8.06
CA GLN A 498 -0.80 -18.96 -9.44
C GLN A 498 -2.25 -19.41 -9.67
N SER A 499 -2.59 -20.61 -9.21
CA SER A 499 -3.94 -21.18 -9.28
C SER A 499 -4.81 -20.85 -8.06
N SER A 500 -4.20 -20.37 -6.97
CA SER A 500 -4.84 -20.26 -5.65
C SER A 500 -5.31 -21.61 -5.09
N THR A 501 -4.68 -22.70 -5.50
CA THR A 501 -5.00 -24.07 -5.08
C THR A 501 -4.27 -24.46 -3.80
N TYR A 502 -4.96 -25.20 -2.95
CA TYR A 502 -4.39 -25.92 -1.83
C TYR A 502 -4.13 -27.39 -2.20
N THR A 503 -2.90 -27.83 -1.98
CA THR A 503 -2.50 -29.23 -1.96
C THR A 503 -2.32 -29.68 -0.51
N TYR A 504 -2.79 -30.86 -0.16
CA TYR A 504 -2.70 -31.39 1.20
C TYR A 504 -1.78 -32.61 1.27
N LEU A 505 -0.74 -32.55 2.09
CA LEU A 505 0.10 -33.70 2.44
C LEU A 505 -0.34 -34.26 3.79
N ILE A 506 -0.78 -35.51 3.77
CA ILE A 506 -1.23 -36.26 4.94
C ILE A 506 -0.35 -37.49 5.09
N ALA A 507 0.14 -37.79 6.29
CA ALA A 507 0.92 -39.01 6.51
C ALA A 507 0.75 -39.56 7.91
N ASP A 508 0.96 -40.86 8.03
CA ASP A 508 1.22 -41.51 9.31
C ASP A 508 2.73 -41.42 9.61
N LEU A 509 3.08 -40.77 10.72
CA LEU A 509 4.45 -40.56 11.15
C LEU A 509 5.13 -41.83 11.66
N GLU A 510 4.39 -42.84 12.05
CA GLU A 510 4.91 -44.14 12.49
C GLU A 510 5.25 -45.02 11.27
N THR A 511 4.27 -45.26 10.39
CA THR A 511 4.47 -46.11 9.20
C THR A 511 5.18 -45.39 8.05
N LYS A 512 5.26 -44.06 8.11
CA LYS A 512 5.75 -43.16 7.05
C LYS A 512 4.91 -43.18 5.77
N GLN A 513 3.76 -43.85 5.75
CA GLN A 513 2.87 -43.87 4.59
C GLN A 513 2.18 -42.50 4.44
N ALA A 514 2.18 -41.97 3.22
CA ALA A 514 1.69 -40.63 2.92
C ALA A 514 0.76 -40.59 1.71
N VAL A 515 -0.04 -39.53 1.65
CA VAL A 515 -0.89 -39.17 0.52
C VAL A 515 -0.83 -37.68 0.26
N LEU A 516 -0.89 -37.31 -1.02
CA LEU A 516 -1.15 -35.94 -1.45
C LEU A 516 -2.57 -35.82 -2.01
N VAL A 517 -3.24 -34.71 -1.74
CA VAL A 517 -4.58 -34.41 -2.27
C VAL A 517 -4.54 -33.12 -3.08
N ASP A 518 -5.11 -33.14 -4.29
CA ASP A 518 -5.19 -32.01 -5.23
C ASP A 518 -3.82 -31.36 -5.52
N THR A 519 -2.94 -32.14 -6.15
CA THR A 519 -1.56 -31.71 -6.46
C THR A 519 -1.49 -30.78 -7.67
N VAL A 520 -0.51 -29.88 -7.72
CA VAL A 520 -0.32 -28.97 -8.87
C VAL A 520 0.97 -29.33 -9.60
N LEU A 521 0.91 -29.52 -10.93
CA LEU A 521 2.06 -29.95 -11.75
C LEU A 521 3.30 -29.05 -11.56
N ALA A 522 3.08 -27.73 -11.48
CA ALA A 522 4.15 -26.74 -11.29
C ALA A 522 4.81 -26.79 -9.90
N LYS A 523 4.30 -27.59 -8.95
CA LYS A 523 4.77 -27.69 -7.56
C LYS A 523 5.35 -29.05 -7.19
N ILE A 524 5.57 -29.93 -8.16
CA ILE A 524 6.12 -31.27 -7.92
C ILE A 524 7.46 -31.23 -7.17
N ASP A 525 8.36 -30.30 -7.51
CA ASP A 525 9.65 -30.20 -6.83
C ASP A 525 9.49 -29.87 -5.33
N ARG A 526 8.54 -28.99 -4.99
CA ARG A 526 8.18 -28.66 -3.59
C ARG A 526 7.63 -29.89 -2.88
N ASP A 527 6.72 -30.60 -3.54
CA ASP A 527 6.01 -31.73 -2.93
C ASP A 527 6.95 -32.92 -2.69
N LEU A 528 7.81 -33.23 -3.66
CA LEU A 528 8.86 -34.25 -3.53
C LEU A 528 9.90 -33.88 -2.47
N GLN A 529 10.29 -32.60 -2.39
CA GLN A 529 11.20 -32.16 -1.35
C GLN A 529 10.62 -32.46 0.04
N LEU A 530 9.34 -32.13 0.28
CA LEU A 530 8.69 -32.41 1.56
C LEU A 530 8.59 -33.90 1.86
N ILE A 531 8.24 -34.73 0.87
CA ILE A 531 8.22 -36.18 1.00
C ILE A 531 9.60 -36.69 1.44
N ASN A 532 10.67 -36.22 0.79
CA ASN A 532 12.04 -36.63 1.07
C ASN A 532 12.54 -36.14 2.44
N ASP A 533 12.31 -34.88 2.78
CA ASP A 533 12.74 -34.26 4.04
C ASP A 533 12.14 -34.99 5.25
N TRP A 534 10.88 -35.40 5.14
CA TRP A 534 10.16 -36.16 6.17
C TRP A 534 10.34 -37.68 6.06
N ARG A 535 11.10 -38.15 5.05
CA ARG A 535 11.35 -39.57 4.74
C ARG A 535 10.04 -40.37 4.64
N LEU A 536 9.08 -39.81 3.91
CA LEU A 536 7.76 -40.39 3.70
C LEU A 536 7.77 -41.31 2.49
N ASN A 537 6.90 -42.32 2.52
CA ASN A 537 6.56 -43.16 1.38
C ASN A 537 5.22 -42.68 0.82
N LEU A 538 5.23 -41.97 -0.30
CA LEU A 538 4.00 -41.52 -0.96
C LEU A 538 3.27 -42.74 -1.55
N CYS A 539 2.18 -43.15 -0.92
CA CYS A 539 1.38 -44.30 -1.35
C CYS A 539 0.32 -43.88 -2.37
N TYR A 540 -0.31 -42.72 -2.19
CA TYR A 540 -1.40 -42.26 -3.05
C TYR A 540 -1.28 -40.77 -3.42
N CYS A 541 -1.83 -40.42 -4.58
CA CYS A 541 -2.33 -39.08 -4.89
C CYS A 541 -3.84 -39.19 -5.04
N LEU A 542 -4.60 -38.39 -4.28
CA LEU A 542 -6.06 -38.30 -4.39
C LEU A 542 -6.44 -37.02 -5.11
N GLU A 543 -7.49 -37.11 -5.93
CA GLU A 543 -8.12 -35.93 -6.50
C GLU A 543 -9.53 -35.77 -5.92
N THR A 544 -9.96 -34.54 -5.66
CA THR A 544 -11.34 -34.24 -5.26
C THR A 544 -12.27 -34.20 -6.45
N HIS A 545 -11.78 -33.81 -7.62
CA HIS A 545 -12.52 -33.77 -8.89
C HIS A 545 -11.58 -33.63 -10.09
N LEU A 546 -12.14 -33.63 -11.30
CA LEU A 546 -11.40 -33.27 -12.51
C LEU A 546 -11.21 -31.74 -12.54
N HIS A 547 -10.02 -31.24 -12.21
CA HIS A 547 -9.73 -29.81 -12.13
C HIS A 547 -9.72 -29.12 -13.49
N ALA A 548 -10.19 -27.88 -13.56
CA ALA A 548 -10.24 -27.04 -14.76
C ALA A 548 -9.38 -25.76 -14.66
N ASP A 549 -8.87 -25.46 -13.47
CA ASP A 549 -8.15 -24.24 -13.12
C ASP A 549 -6.63 -24.47 -13.09
N HIS A 550 -6.19 -25.71 -12.89
CA HIS A 550 -4.79 -26.12 -12.91
C HIS A 550 -4.60 -27.54 -13.47
N ILE A 551 -3.38 -27.86 -13.91
CA ILE A 551 -3.00 -29.24 -14.29
C ILE A 551 -2.53 -29.97 -13.03
N THR A 552 -3.06 -31.16 -12.76
CA THR A 552 -2.63 -31.96 -11.60
C THR A 552 -1.20 -32.48 -11.76
N GLY A 553 -0.48 -32.57 -10.65
CA GLY A 553 0.84 -33.21 -10.59
C GLY A 553 0.81 -34.74 -10.42
N ALA A 554 -0.37 -35.34 -10.24
CA ALA A 554 -0.52 -36.72 -9.76
C ALA A 554 0.15 -37.76 -10.67
N GLY A 555 0.00 -37.66 -11.99
CA GLY A 555 0.61 -38.59 -12.96
C GLY A 555 2.13 -38.56 -12.94
N GLN A 556 2.72 -37.37 -12.83
CA GLN A 556 4.17 -37.22 -12.72
C GLN A 556 4.69 -37.66 -11.34
N LEU A 557 3.96 -37.40 -10.26
CA LEU A 557 4.30 -37.92 -8.93
C LEU A 557 4.28 -39.45 -8.89
N ARG A 558 3.28 -40.08 -9.52
CA ARG A 558 3.25 -41.54 -9.73
C ARG A 558 4.49 -42.04 -10.45
N LYS A 559 4.89 -41.40 -11.56
CA LYS A 559 6.10 -41.78 -12.31
C LYS A 559 7.37 -41.68 -11.47
N LEU A 560 7.45 -40.71 -10.56
CA LEU A 560 8.64 -40.43 -9.76
C LEU A 560 8.70 -41.23 -8.46
N THR A 561 7.56 -41.63 -7.90
CA THR A 561 7.47 -42.25 -6.56
C THR A 561 6.89 -43.66 -6.55
N GLY A 562 6.17 -44.05 -7.61
CA GLY A 562 5.41 -45.29 -7.66
C GLY A 562 4.06 -45.26 -6.93
N CYS A 563 3.61 -44.09 -6.45
CA CYS A 563 2.31 -43.94 -5.81
C CYS A 563 1.14 -44.22 -6.77
N GLN A 564 -0.03 -44.59 -6.25
CA GLN A 564 -1.25 -44.76 -7.05
C GLN A 564 -2.07 -43.47 -7.12
N VAL A 565 -2.63 -43.15 -8.27
CA VAL A 565 -3.56 -42.02 -8.44
C VAL A 565 -5.00 -42.52 -8.32
N LEU A 566 -5.71 -42.04 -7.29
CA LEU A 566 -7.11 -42.36 -7.06
C LEU A 566 -7.96 -41.11 -7.29
N VAL A 567 -9.03 -41.27 -8.05
CA VAL A 567 -9.91 -40.16 -8.46
C VAL A 567 -11.38 -40.46 -8.11
N PRO A 568 -12.27 -39.47 -8.08
CA PRO A 568 -13.70 -39.73 -8.00
C PRO A 568 -14.15 -40.55 -9.20
N LYS A 569 -15.15 -41.41 -8.99
CA LYS A 569 -15.78 -42.19 -10.06
C LYS A 569 -16.25 -41.27 -11.21
N ASN A 570 -15.55 -41.33 -12.33
CA ASN A 570 -15.74 -40.45 -13.47
C ASN A 570 -15.27 -41.12 -14.76
N ASP A 571 -16.20 -41.40 -15.68
CA ASP A 571 -15.90 -42.11 -16.94
C ASP A 571 -14.97 -41.32 -17.89
N ARG A 572 -14.77 -40.02 -17.65
CA ARG A 572 -13.86 -39.20 -18.46
C ARG A 572 -12.40 -39.39 -18.09
N ILE A 573 -12.11 -39.81 -16.85
CA ILE A 573 -10.73 -39.97 -16.38
C ILE A 573 -10.22 -41.35 -16.81
N LYS A 574 -9.20 -41.37 -17.65
CA LYS A 574 -8.64 -42.58 -18.28
C LYS A 574 -7.31 -43.03 -17.68
N GLY A 575 -6.57 -42.10 -17.07
CA GLY A 575 -5.19 -42.33 -16.61
C GLY A 575 -5.03 -42.72 -15.13
N ALA A 576 -6.11 -42.86 -14.37
CA ALA A 576 -6.07 -43.13 -12.92
C ALA A 576 -5.87 -44.63 -12.62
N ASP A 577 -5.24 -44.94 -11.49
CA ASP A 577 -5.00 -46.33 -11.04
C ASP A 577 -6.21 -46.92 -10.30
N GLY A 578 -7.12 -46.07 -9.81
CA GLY A 578 -8.35 -46.48 -9.15
C GLY A 578 -9.36 -45.35 -9.06
N GLN A 579 -10.61 -45.72 -8.76
CA GLN A 579 -11.71 -44.78 -8.53
C GLN A 579 -12.28 -44.98 -7.14
N LEU A 580 -12.71 -43.89 -6.51
CA LEU A 580 -13.38 -43.88 -5.20
C LEU A 580 -14.84 -43.46 -5.36
N ASP A 581 -15.72 -44.10 -4.60
CA ASP A 581 -17.15 -43.81 -4.46
C ASP A 581 -17.47 -43.33 -3.03
N ASP A 582 -18.72 -42.95 -2.80
CA ASP A 582 -19.18 -42.49 -1.47
C ASP A 582 -18.95 -43.55 -0.39
N GLY A 583 -18.30 -43.14 0.71
CA GLY A 583 -18.05 -44.01 1.86
C GLY A 583 -16.82 -44.90 1.75
N ASP A 584 -16.11 -44.91 0.62
CA ASP A 584 -14.85 -45.63 0.50
C ASP A 584 -13.80 -45.09 1.49
N ILE A 585 -12.90 -45.97 1.94
CA ILE A 585 -11.90 -45.66 2.95
C ILE A 585 -10.50 -46.00 2.42
N VAL A 586 -9.62 -45.00 2.43
CA VAL A 586 -8.18 -45.17 2.20
C VAL A 586 -7.46 -45.13 3.56
N ASN A 587 -6.68 -46.17 3.87
CA ASN A 587 -5.96 -46.27 5.14
C ASN A 587 -4.44 -46.10 4.91
N LEU A 588 -3.80 -45.32 5.79
CA LEU A 588 -2.36 -45.14 5.88
C LEU A 588 -1.94 -45.40 7.33
N GLY A 589 -1.53 -46.64 7.65
CA GLY A 589 -1.34 -47.05 9.03
C GLY A 589 -2.58 -46.77 9.91
N SER A 590 -2.43 -45.83 10.83
CA SER A 590 -3.44 -45.33 11.78
C SER A 590 -4.32 -44.19 11.24
N VAL A 591 -3.99 -43.62 10.07
CA VAL A 591 -4.75 -42.53 9.43
C VAL A 591 -5.84 -43.11 8.52
N ASN A 592 -7.09 -42.76 8.82
CA ASN A 592 -8.27 -43.14 8.06
C ASN A 592 -8.79 -41.96 7.23
N ILE A 593 -8.93 -42.15 5.93
CA ILE A 593 -9.42 -41.13 4.99
C ILE A 593 -10.70 -41.66 4.34
N GLN A 594 -11.84 -41.13 4.74
CA GLN A 594 -13.15 -41.49 4.20
C GLN A 594 -13.55 -40.54 3.05
N ALA A 595 -13.89 -41.10 1.90
CA ALA A 595 -14.47 -40.37 0.78
C ALA A 595 -15.95 -40.03 1.06
N ILE A 596 -16.34 -38.80 0.78
CA ILE A 596 -17.70 -38.29 0.91
C ILE A 596 -18.10 -37.67 -0.43
N ALA A 597 -19.02 -38.31 -1.14
CA ALA A 597 -19.54 -37.78 -2.40
C ALA A 597 -20.21 -36.43 -2.18
N THR A 598 -19.74 -35.44 -2.93
CA THR A 598 -20.14 -34.05 -2.82
C THR A 598 -20.39 -33.41 -4.20
N PRO A 599 -21.26 -34.01 -5.05
CA PRO A 599 -21.54 -33.47 -6.37
C PRO A 599 -22.21 -32.09 -6.29
N GLY A 600 -22.04 -31.31 -7.35
CA GLY A 600 -22.65 -29.99 -7.52
C GLY A 600 -21.69 -28.99 -8.15
N HIS A 601 -20.46 -28.87 -7.64
CA HIS A 601 -19.41 -28.09 -8.33
C HIS A 601 -19.08 -28.72 -9.69
N THR A 602 -18.82 -30.02 -9.66
CA THR A 602 -18.86 -30.92 -10.82
C THR A 602 -19.82 -32.07 -10.52
N ASN A 603 -20.19 -32.85 -11.53
CA ASN A 603 -21.03 -34.04 -11.33
C ASN A 603 -20.29 -35.22 -10.67
N SER A 604 -18.96 -35.17 -10.60
CA SER A 604 -18.10 -36.17 -9.97
C SER A 604 -17.07 -35.47 -9.08
N HIS A 605 -17.42 -35.37 -7.80
CA HIS A 605 -16.67 -34.62 -6.79
C HIS A 605 -16.73 -35.36 -5.43
N LEU A 606 -15.60 -35.42 -4.74
CA LEU A 606 -15.42 -35.99 -3.42
C LEU A 606 -14.86 -34.95 -2.44
N ALA A 607 -15.28 -35.06 -1.19
CA ALA A 607 -14.60 -34.51 -0.03
C ALA A 607 -13.94 -35.66 0.73
N TYR A 608 -12.88 -35.39 1.48
CA TYR A 608 -12.15 -36.40 2.26
C TYR A 608 -12.17 -36.06 3.75
N LEU A 609 -12.78 -36.92 4.55
CA LEU A 609 -12.81 -36.80 6.02
C LEU A 609 -11.71 -37.65 6.65
N ILE A 610 -10.76 -37.00 7.30
CA ILE A 610 -9.57 -37.62 7.87
C ILE A 610 -9.74 -37.72 9.39
N ASN A 611 -9.63 -38.95 9.92
CA ASN A 611 -9.75 -39.26 11.35
C ASN A 611 -10.97 -38.60 12.02
N HIS A 612 -12.08 -38.46 11.29
CA HIS A 612 -13.30 -37.78 11.73
C HIS A 612 -13.14 -36.32 12.20
N ARG A 613 -12.03 -35.66 11.87
CA ARG A 613 -11.66 -34.34 12.39
C ARG A 613 -11.37 -33.30 11.30
N TYR A 614 -10.64 -33.69 10.26
CA TYR A 614 -10.19 -32.77 9.20
C TYR A 614 -10.94 -33.10 7.91
N LEU A 615 -11.72 -32.17 7.39
CA LEU A 615 -12.51 -32.33 6.19
C LEU A 615 -11.90 -31.53 5.05
N LEU A 616 -11.30 -32.22 4.08
CA LEU A 616 -10.90 -31.62 2.81
C LEU A 616 -12.14 -31.53 1.92
N THR A 617 -12.66 -30.32 1.70
CA THR A 617 -13.98 -30.14 1.07
C THR A 617 -13.93 -30.01 -0.45
N GLY A 618 -12.74 -29.99 -1.05
CA GLY A 618 -12.58 -29.64 -2.47
C GLY A 618 -13.25 -28.30 -2.75
N ASP A 619 -13.99 -28.24 -3.84
CA ASP A 619 -14.76 -27.07 -4.27
C ASP A 619 -16.23 -27.12 -3.89
N ALA A 620 -16.67 -28.16 -3.18
CA ALA A 620 -18.04 -28.23 -2.69
C ALA A 620 -18.33 -27.13 -1.64
N LEU A 621 -17.37 -26.88 -0.74
CA LEU A 621 -17.47 -25.84 0.29
C LEU A 621 -16.15 -25.09 0.41
N LEU A 622 -16.20 -23.76 0.29
CA LEU A 622 -15.05 -22.86 0.48
C LEU A 622 -15.25 -22.01 1.74
N ILE A 623 -14.19 -21.45 2.29
CA ILE A 623 -14.30 -20.57 3.47
C ILE A 623 -15.10 -19.32 3.08
N ARG A 624 -16.27 -19.12 3.69
CA ARG A 624 -17.25 -18.09 3.32
C ARG A 624 -17.64 -18.11 1.84
N GLY A 625 -17.66 -19.28 1.21
CA GLY A 625 -18.05 -19.44 -0.20
C GLY A 625 -18.32 -20.89 -0.60
N CYS A 626 -18.32 -21.13 -1.90
CA CYS A 626 -18.43 -22.46 -2.52
C CYS A 626 -17.81 -22.38 -3.93
N GLY A 627 -17.55 -23.52 -4.55
CA GLY A 627 -17.16 -23.60 -5.96
C GLY A 627 -18.27 -23.07 -6.87
N ARG A 628 -17.89 -22.65 -8.08
CA ARG A 628 -18.84 -22.26 -9.15
C ARG A 628 -19.54 -23.49 -9.72
N THR A 629 -20.68 -23.36 -10.39
CA THR A 629 -21.44 -24.53 -10.89
C THR A 629 -21.76 -24.46 -12.38
N ASP A 630 -21.23 -23.45 -13.07
CA ASP A 630 -21.44 -23.21 -14.50
C ASP A 630 -20.44 -23.97 -15.40
N LEU A 631 -19.55 -24.77 -14.81
CA LEU A 631 -18.51 -25.55 -15.50
C LEU A 631 -18.72 -27.06 -15.32
N GLN A 632 -18.16 -27.87 -16.23
CA GLN A 632 -17.96 -29.32 -16.08
C GLN A 632 -19.19 -30.13 -15.58
N SER A 633 -20.39 -29.75 -16.04
CA SER A 633 -21.67 -30.36 -15.62
C SER A 633 -22.04 -30.11 -14.14
N GLY A 634 -21.61 -28.98 -13.59
CA GLY A 634 -22.04 -28.49 -12.29
C GLY A 634 -23.54 -28.18 -12.24
N ASP A 635 -24.09 -28.21 -11.03
CA ASP A 635 -25.49 -27.93 -10.74
C ASP A 635 -25.61 -27.26 -9.37
N ALA A 636 -26.12 -26.02 -9.34
CA ALA A 636 -26.26 -25.22 -8.12
C ALA A 636 -27.23 -25.86 -7.12
N GLY A 637 -28.31 -26.48 -7.60
CA GLY A 637 -29.28 -27.13 -6.73
C GLY A 637 -28.67 -28.32 -5.98
N THR A 638 -27.94 -29.16 -6.71
CA THR A 638 -27.22 -30.32 -6.19
C THR A 638 -26.12 -29.89 -5.24
N LEU A 639 -25.36 -28.84 -5.57
CA LEU A 639 -24.34 -28.29 -4.67
C LEU A 639 -24.96 -27.84 -3.33
N TYR A 640 -26.06 -27.10 -3.39
CA TYR A 640 -26.78 -26.66 -2.20
C TYR A 640 -27.25 -27.84 -1.35
N ASP A 641 -27.90 -28.83 -1.97
CA ASP A 641 -28.43 -30.00 -1.27
C ASP A 641 -27.30 -30.85 -0.66
N THR A 642 -26.20 -31.04 -1.39
CA THR A 642 -24.99 -31.71 -0.91
C THR A 642 -24.43 -31.01 0.32
N VAL A 643 -24.19 -29.70 0.26
CA VAL A 643 -23.55 -29.00 1.37
C VAL A 643 -24.49 -28.95 2.58
N THR A 644 -25.75 -28.58 2.39
CA THR A 644 -26.70 -28.38 3.50
C THR A 644 -27.21 -29.66 4.12
N ARG A 645 -27.36 -30.75 3.34
CA ARG A 645 -27.92 -32.02 3.84
C ARG A 645 -26.86 -33.09 4.13
N LYS A 646 -25.60 -32.88 3.71
CA LYS A 646 -24.51 -33.85 3.95
C LYS A 646 -23.36 -33.24 4.75
N LEU A 647 -22.74 -32.16 4.27
CA LEU A 647 -21.60 -31.58 5.01
C LEU A 647 -22.06 -30.87 6.29
N PHE A 648 -23.19 -30.17 6.23
CA PHE A 648 -23.77 -29.50 7.41
C PHE A 648 -24.51 -30.44 8.35
N THR A 649 -24.52 -31.76 8.12
CA THR A 649 -24.97 -32.73 9.15
C THR A 649 -23.81 -33.24 10.00
N LEU A 650 -22.57 -32.95 9.60
CA LEU A 650 -21.37 -33.21 10.40
C LEU A 650 -21.30 -32.29 11.63
N SER A 651 -20.52 -32.74 12.63
CA SER A 651 -20.28 -32.01 13.87
C SER A 651 -19.67 -30.62 13.62
N ASP A 652 -20.13 -29.63 14.38
CA ASP A 652 -19.77 -28.22 14.17
C ASP A 652 -18.28 -27.94 14.35
N ASP A 653 -17.57 -28.75 15.13
CA ASP A 653 -16.16 -28.59 15.44
C ASP A 653 -15.22 -29.16 14.36
N ILE A 654 -15.73 -29.94 13.40
CA ILE A 654 -14.94 -30.48 12.28
C ILE A 654 -14.30 -29.33 11.50
N LEU A 655 -12.99 -29.45 11.27
CA LEU A 655 -12.19 -28.45 10.57
C LEU A 655 -12.40 -28.57 9.06
N VAL A 656 -12.64 -27.46 8.39
CA VAL A 656 -12.89 -27.36 6.95
C VAL A 656 -11.66 -26.81 6.23
N TYR A 657 -11.19 -27.58 5.25
CA TYR A 657 -10.00 -27.30 4.43
C TYR A 657 -10.39 -27.34 2.94
N PRO A 658 -10.54 -26.18 2.28
CA PRO A 658 -11.05 -26.12 0.90
C PRO A 658 -9.95 -26.40 -0.15
N ALA A 659 -10.32 -26.66 -1.40
CA ALA A 659 -9.33 -26.69 -2.49
C ALA A 659 -8.83 -25.28 -2.88
N HIS A 660 -9.61 -24.22 -2.62
CA HIS A 660 -9.21 -22.84 -2.92
C HIS A 660 -9.44 -21.85 -1.80
N ASP A 661 -8.58 -20.83 -1.73
CA ASP A 661 -8.90 -19.57 -1.08
C ASP A 661 -8.21 -18.37 -1.76
N TYR A 662 -8.99 -17.32 -2.00
CA TYR A 662 -8.55 -16.11 -2.71
C TYR A 662 -8.23 -14.94 -1.76
N LYS A 663 -8.24 -15.17 -0.44
CA LYS A 663 -8.06 -14.17 0.62
C LYS A 663 -7.00 -14.59 1.65
N GLY A 664 -6.24 -15.66 1.41
CA GLY A 664 -5.21 -16.19 2.29
C GLY A 664 -5.72 -16.92 3.55
N ARG A 665 -6.99 -17.32 3.59
CA ARG A 665 -7.60 -18.08 4.70
C ARG A 665 -7.31 -19.56 4.55
N THR A 666 -6.90 -20.19 5.64
CA THR A 666 -6.37 -21.57 5.61
C THR A 666 -7.34 -22.62 6.11
N VAL A 667 -8.13 -22.33 7.14
CA VAL A 667 -9.04 -23.31 7.78
C VAL A 667 -10.27 -22.59 8.36
N SER A 668 -11.41 -23.29 8.34
CA SER A 668 -12.68 -22.91 8.98
C SER A 668 -13.24 -24.11 9.78
N THR A 669 -14.48 -24.07 10.24
CA THR A 669 -15.21 -25.20 10.80
C THR A 669 -16.58 -25.37 10.15
N ILE A 670 -17.17 -26.57 10.26
CA ILE A 670 -18.54 -26.81 9.80
C ILE A 670 -19.53 -25.85 10.49
N GLY A 671 -19.38 -25.62 11.80
CA GLY A 671 -20.21 -24.68 12.55
C GLY A 671 -20.05 -23.24 12.07
N GLU A 672 -18.80 -22.82 11.80
CA GLU A 672 -18.51 -21.50 11.27
C GLU A 672 -19.16 -21.27 9.88
N GLU A 673 -19.06 -22.23 8.96
CA GLU A 673 -19.65 -22.11 7.63
C GLU A 673 -21.19 -22.18 7.65
N LYS A 674 -21.80 -23.01 8.50
CA LYS A 674 -23.26 -22.97 8.73
C LYS A 674 -23.73 -21.58 9.13
N MET A 675 -23.00 -20.93 10.04
CA MET A 675 -23.42 -19.67 10.65
C MET A 675 -23.13 -18.43 9.81
N CYS A 676 -22.00 -18.39 9.08
CA CYS A 676 -21.59 -17.15 8.42
C CYS A 676 -21.10 -17.30 6.98
N ASN A 677 -21.33 -18.44 6.30
CA ASN A 677 -21.08 -18.52 4.86
C ASN A 677 -22.10 -17.67 4.09
N PRO A 678 -21.73 -16.54 3.46
CA PRO A 678 -22.68 -15.61 2.85
C PRO A 678 -23.40 -16.16 1.61
N ARG A 679 -22.88 -17.26 1.02
CA ARG A 679 -23.52 -17.94 -0.10
C ARG A 679 -24.56 -18.95 0.37
N LEU A 680 -24.39 -19.58 1.52
CA LEU A 680 -25.21 -20.70 1.97
C LEU A 680 -26.08 -20.38 3.20
N SER A 681 -25.54 -19.62 4.14
CA SER A 681 -26.20 -19.30 5.40
C SER A 681 -27.38 -18.36 5.18
N GLN A 682 -28.51 -18.67 5.83
CA GLN A 682 -29.75 -17.88 5.81
C GLN A 682 -30.35 -17.65 4.41
N ARG A 683 -30.06 -18.52 3.43
CA ARG A 683 -30.66 -18.48 2.10
C ARG A 683 -31.51 -19.72 1.86
N SER A 684 -32.57 -19.58 1.07
CA SER A 684 -33.27 -20.73 0.52
C SER A 684 -32.47 -21.39 -0.61
N ARG A 685 -32.86 -22.61 -0.97
CA ARG A 685 -32.29 -23.33 -2.12
C ARG A 685 -32.46 -22.54 -3.42
N GLU A 686 -33.62 -21.92 -3.63
CA GLU A 686 -33.92 -21.11 -4.82
C GLU A 686 -33.07 -19.83 -4.83
N GLU A 687 -32.94 -19.13 -3.70
CA GLU A 687 -32.08 -17.94 -3.58
C GLU A 687 -30.61 -18.25 -3.84
N PHE A 688 -30.15 -19.44 -3.43
CA PHE A 688 -28.82 -19.93 -3.76
C PHE A 688 -28.65 -20.18 -5.26
N ILE A 689 -29.59 -20.90 -5.89
CA ILE A 689 -29.54 -21.19 -7.33
C ILE A 689 -29.49 -19.89 -8.13
N THR A 690 -30.39 -18.96 -7.84
CA THR A 690 -30.41 -17.64 -8.50
C THR A 690 -29.10 -16.90 -8.29
N LEU A 691 -28.52 -16.90 -7.07
CA LEU A 691 -27.22 -16.29 -6.82
C LEU A 691 -26.13 -16.90 -7.72
N MET A 692 -26.08 -18.23 -7.80
CA MET A 692 -25.04 -18.96 -8.54
C MET A 692 -25.16 -18.75 -10.06
N GLU A 693 -26.38 -18.68 -10.60
CA GLU A 693 -26.63 -18.40 -12.03
C GLU A 693 -26.20 -16.99 -12.46
N HIS A 694 -26.14 -16.04 -11.52
CA HIS A 694 -25.78 -14.64 -11.78
C HIS A 694 -24.33 -14.30 -11.40
N LEU A 695 -23.48 -15.31 -11.13
CA LEU A 695 -22.05 -15.11 -10.91
C LEU A 695 -21.35 -14.77 -12.24
N ASP A 696 -21.11 -13.48 -12.49
CA ASP A 696 -20.35 -12.99 -13.66
C ASP A 696 -18.83 -13.18 -13.44
N LEU A 697 -18.39 -14.44 -13.46
CA LEU A 697 -16.99 -14.83 -13.23
C LEU A 697 -16.30 -15.18 -14.54
N SER A 698 -15.14 -14.57 -14.76
CA SER A 698 -14.26 -14.94 -15.87
C SER A 698 -13.92 -16.43 -15.85
N TYR A 699 -13.80 -17.04 -17.03
CA TYR A 699 -13.36 -18.43 -17.16
C TYR A 699 -11.88 -18.58 -16.75
N PRO A 700 -11.47 -19.74 -16.22
CA PRO A 700 -10.06 -20.04 -15.97
C PRO A 700 -9.24 -19.94 -17.27
N SER A 701 -8.08 -19.30 -17.21
CA SER A 701 -7.26 -18.98 -18.39
C SER A 701 -6.69 -20.22 -19.10
N GLN A 702 -6.57 -21.35 -18.41
CA GLN A 702 -6.01 -22.61 -18.93
C GLN A 702 -7.04 -23.74 -19.02
N MET A 703 -8.35 -23.43 -18.98
CA MET A 703 -9.41 -24.44 -18.81
C MET A 703 -9.35 -25.61 -19.80
N ALA A 704 -9.23 -25.32 -21.10
CA ALA A 704 -9.20 -26.37 -22.12
C ALA A 704 -7.96 -27.27 -22.00
N GLU A 705 -6.80 -26.68 -21.67
CA GLU A 705 -5.56 -27.43 -21.46
C GLU A 705 -5.62 -28.27 -20.18
N ALA A 706 -6.10 -27.69 -19.08
CA ALA A 706 -6.23 -28.34 -17.79
C ALA A 706 -7.15 -29.56 -17.87
N ILE A 707 -8.36 -29.40 -18.41
CA ILE A 707 -9.32 -30.52 -18.53
C ILE A 707 -8.73 -31.63 -19.38
N ALA A 708 -8.16 -31.31 -20.54
CA ALA A 708 -7.59 -32.31 -21.45
C ALA A 708 -6.41 -33.07 -20.83
N ALA A 709 -5.54 -32.38 -20.09
CA ALA A 709 -4.43 -33.02 -19.39
C ALA A 709 -4.91 -33.85 -18.19
N ASN A 710 -5.89 -33.36 -17.43
CA ASN A 710 -6.36 -33.99 -16.21
C ASN A 710 -7.24 -35.22 -16.46
N GLU A 711 -7.84 -35.38 -17.64
CA GLU A 711 -8.44 -36.66 -18.08
C GLU A 711 -7.41 -37.81 -18.04
N TRP A 712 -6.11 -37.47 -18.15
CA TRP A 712 -4.98 -38.38 -18.05
C TRP A 712 -4.15 -38.15 -16.78
N CYS A 713 -4.75 -37.60 -15.72
CA CYS A 713 -4.08 -37.32 -14.44
C CYS A 713 -2.83 -36.43 -14.58
N GLY A 714 -2.84 -35.48 -15.52
CA GLY A 714 -1.72 -34.58 -15.80
C GLY A 714 -0.63 -35.18 -16.69
N ASP A 715 -0.73 -36.48 -17.03
CA ASP A 715 0.14 -37.10 -18.02
C ASP A 715 -0.27 -36.62 -19.42
N ARG A 716 0.50 -35.69 -20.00
CA ARG A 716 0.29 -35.27 -21.39
C ARG A 716 0.43 -36.51 -22.31
N PRO A 717 -0.60 -36.85 -23.11
CA PRO A 717 -0.50 -37.94 -24.09
C PRO A 717 0.49 -37.63 -25.21
#